data_AF-A0A3M7L186-F1
#
_entry.id   AF-A0A3M7L186-F1
#
_cell.length_a   1.000
_cell.length_b   1.000
_cell.length_c   1.000
_cell.angle_alpha   90.00
_cell.angle_beta   90.00
_cell.angle_gamma   90.00
#
_symmetry.space_group_name_H-M   'P 1'
#
loop_
_entity.id
_entity.type
_entity.pdbx_description
1 polymer ?
#
loop_
_entity_poly.entity_id
_entity_poly.type
_entity_poly.pdbx_seq_one_letter_code
_entity_poly.pdbx_strand_id
1 'polypeptide(L)'
;MHATSGLGVADVVALDELIDHLTAARASGSFPEAVAKNLLSFDRGFWLRLAARRDTASSEAEAESLTQLASDVMLLVDEMVKESESQVQRSSRLLQRVLEAGADGDSGQWQLPLSTDKRRAMRGVMAVHSTQLDEAFVTSAMAWIRKSESDSIEGMALLLRKVLQMFAGCSLLDIQPGGQGRPGVMDAFLEADEEQWTSMLQDMAGKQGSSGAELLQGIQVMMEHVALQGAAGSQAQRVQIEYLNELKTHESGPAPPQAENVGILAAEVYFPTTYVRQEDLEKHDGVPSGKYTIGLGQQGLSFCGDREDPVSMGLTVFHQLLRRHGVSPSEVGHLQVGTESGVDGSKSLKTYLMPILEAAGNTDVEGVDCVQACYGGTAALLAAAAWVESRAWDGRLAVVVCSDIALYAPGPARPTSGAGAVALLVGPDAPLALERRLQASHMAHAYDFYKPTTGYPAVDGPLSVYCYLHTLDVCWARYAERFERALHAPCTLDAVDHVLFHAPYNKLVQKAYARLWYLDGCRSGALAGQLEGASALLGATRGGGAADGVSNGGADPSPAHSHTPIAHPYPPTAMPPGLEKYLLGATHASYDAKVRPGTCVQRQCGNMYTASVWSGVAQLLETTGAALEGRRVLLYSYGSGISATLLSLRGRAVAPGSRFSLARLQAGSDLAVRLARRPAAPPADFLAAVARAEALRGAKAYATLWPRVEDLAPGTYYLKEVDERHRRVYGRRDE
;
A
#
# COMPACT_ATOMS: atom_id res chain seq x y z
N MET A 1 -15.30 9.60 -37.00
CA MET A 1 -15.35 8.37 -37.82
C MET A 1 -15.48 7.19 -36.87
N HIS A 2 -16.70 6.71 -36.61
CA HIS A 2 -16.93 5.44 -35.91
C HIS A 2 -17.55 4.45 -36.90
N ALA A 3 -16.95 3.26 -36.95
CA ALA A 3 -17.16 2.23 -37.95
C ALA A 3 -18.60 1.68 -37.91
N THR A 4 -19.23 1.63 -39.09
CA THR A 4 -20.42 0.81 -39.36
C THR A 4 -19.98 -0.65 -39.51
N SER A 5 -20.09 -1.44 -38.46
CA SER A 5 -20.06 -2.90 -38.54
C SER A 5 -21.40 -3.37 -39.12
N GLY A 6 -21.38 -4.00 -40.30
CA GLY A 6 -22.55 -4.72 -40.81
C GLY A 6 -22.89 -5.91 -39.90
N LEU A 7 -24.19 -6.16 -39.70
CA LEU A 7 -24.69 -7.32 -38.95
C LEU A 7 -24.16 -8.62 -39.59
N GLY A 8 -23.65 -9.55 -38.77
CA GLY A 8 -23.23 -10.85 -39.25
C GLY A 8 -24.43 -11.69 -39.72
N VAL A 9 -24.21 -12.67 -40.59
CA VAL A 9 -25.29 -13.56 -41.09
C VAL A 9 -26.03 -14.26 -39.94
N ALA A 10 -25.32 -14.63 -38.87
CA ALA A 10 -25.91 -15.23 -37.69
C ALA A 10 -26.83 -14.28 -36.91
N ASP A 11 -26.48 -12.99 -36.81
CA ASP A 11 -27.29 -11.98 -36.13
C ASP A 11 -28.60 -11.70 -36.88
N VAL A 12 -28.54 -11.73 -38.21
CA VAL A 12 -29.72 -11.55 -39.08
C VAL A 12 -30.72 -12.70 -38.89
N VAL A 13 -30.24 -13.95 -38.83
CA VAL A 13 -31.10 -15.13 -38.61
C VAL A 13 -31.77 -15.08 -37.24
N ALA A 14 -31.04 -14.74 -36.19
CA ALA A 14 -31.60 -14.63 -34.84
C ALA A 14 -32.67 -13.54 -34.74
N LEU A 15 -32.48 -12.40 -35.41
CA LEU A 15 -33.49 -11.33 -35.47
C LEU A 15 -34.73 -11.75 -36.26
N ASP A 16 -34.58 -12.54 -37.33
CA ASP A 16 -35.72 -13.07 -38.08
C ASP A 16 -36.56 -14.04 -37.25
N GLU A 17 -35.90 -14.96 -36.54
CA GLU A 17 -36.55 -15.91 -35.63
C GLU A 17 -37.31 -15.18 -34.51
N LEU A 18 -36.73 -14.10 -33.97
CA LEU A 18 -37.40 -13.26 -32.98
C LEU A 18 -38.65 -12.57 -33.54
N ILE A 19 -38.57 -12.01 -34.76
CA ILE A 19 -39.72 -11.37 -35.42
C ILE A 19 -40.83 -12.40 -35.69
N ASP A 20 -40.48 -13.61 -36.12
CA ASP A 20 -41.44 -14.69 -36.35
C ASP A 20 -42.09 -15.15 -35.03
N HIS A 21 -41.29 -15.29 -33.97
CA HIS A 21 -41.78 -15.62 -32.63
C HIS A 21 -42.77 -14.58 -32.12
N LEU A 22 -42.47 -13.29 -32.24
CA LEU A 22 -43.36 -12.19 -31.84
C LEU A 22 -44.65 -12.17 -32.66
N THR A 23 -44.55 -12.43 -33.96
CA THR A 23 -45.72 -12.54 -34.86
C THR A 23 -46.63 -13.70 -34.43
N ALA A 24 -46.05 -14.85 -34.10
CA ALA A 24 -46.79 -16.02 -33.61
C ALA A 24 -47.39 -15.79 -32.20
N ALA A 25 -46.66 -15.12 -31.31
CA ALA A 25 -47.14 -14.75 -29.97
C ALA A 25 -48.35 -13.80 -30.04
N ARG A 26 -48.39 -12.91 -31.04
CA ARG A 26 -49.52 -12.02 -31.35
C ARG A 26 -50.78 -12.79 -31.71
N ALA A 27 -50.65 -13.89 -32.44
CA ALA A 27 -51.79 -14.75 -32.82
C ALA A 27 -52.29 -15.64 -31.67
N SER A 28 -51.44 -15.93 -30.68
CA SER A 28 -51.73 -16.88 -29.58
C SER A 28 -52.05 -16.22 -28.24
N GLY A 29 -52.05 -14.89 -28.16
CA GLY A 29 -52.39 -14.13 -26.95
C GLY A 29 -51.26 -14.02 -25.91
N SER A 30 -50.10 -14.63 -26.15
CA SER A 30 -48.91 -14.56 -25.28
C SER A 30 -47.97 -13.39 -25.62
N PHE A 31 -48.47 -12.40 -26.37
CA PHE A 31 -47.68 -11.31 -26.93
C PHE A 31 -47.01 -10.42 -25.86
N PRO A 32 -47.70 -9.97 -24.79
CA PRO A 32 -47.05 -9.17 -23.74
C PRO A 32 -45.89 -9.91 -23.05
N GLU A 33 -46.04 -11.21 -22.79
CA GLU A 33 -44.97 -12.02 -22.17
C GLU A 33 -43.77 -12.19 -23.10
N ALA A 34 -44.01 -12.40 -24.40
CA ALA A 34 -42.97 -12.53 -25.40
C ALA A 34 -42.19 -11.21 -25.58
N VAL A 35 -42.87 -10.06 -25.56
CA VAL A 35 -42.24 -8.74 -25.58
C VAL A 35 -41.40 -8.53 -24.31
N ALA A 36 -41.94 -8.82 -23.13
CA ALA A 36 -41.22 -8.62 -21.88
C ALA A 36 -39.94 -9.47 -21.77
N LYS A 37 -39.95 -10.73 -22.21
CA LYS A 37 -38.78 -11.62 -22.18
C LYS A 37 -37.66 -11.18 -23.12
N ASN A 38 -37.98 -10.40 -24.16
CA ASN A 38 -37.03 -10.00 -25.20
C ASN A 38 -36.75 -8.49 -25.20
N LEU A 39 -37.08 -7.77 -24.12
CA LEU A 39 -37.00 -6.32 -24.03
C LEU A 39 -35.62 -5.74 -24.43
N LEU A 40 -34.54 -6.39 -24.01
CA LEU A 40 -33.16 -5.96 -24.30
C LEU A 40 -32.75 -6.19 -25.77
N SER A 41 -33.49 -7.00 -26.50
CA SER A 41 -33.23 -7.31 -27.91
C SER A 41 -33.84 -6.30 -28.89
N PHE A 42 -34.67 -5.36 -28.41
CA PHE A 42 -35.31 -4.32 -29.23
C PHE A 42 -34.42 -3.11 -29.47
N ASP A 43 -33.23 -3.37 -30.01
CA ASP A 43 -32.23 -2.36 -30.33
C ASP A 43 -32.41 -1.81 -31.77
N ARG A 44 -31.48 -0.94 -32.19
CA ARG A 44 -31.49 -0.38 -33.55
C ARG A 44 -31.45 -1.47 -34.63
N GLY A 45 -30.78 -2.59 -34.39
CA GLY A 45 -30.66 -3.71 -35.31
C GLY A 45 -32.01 -4.40 -35.54
N PHE A 46 -32.75 -4.66 -34.47
CA PHE A 46 -34.11 -5.20 -34.55
C PHE A 46 -35.04 -4.33 -35.40
N TRP A 47 -35.09 -3.02 -35.12
CA TRP A 47 -35.96 -2.10 -35.87
C TRP A 47 -35.59 -2.00 -37.35
N LEU A 48 -34.29 -1.97 -37.66
CA LEU A 48 -33.81 -1.97 -39.05
C LEU A 48 -34.14 -3.29 -39.76
N ARG A 49 -34.03 -4.43 -39.06
CA ARG A 49 -34.36 -5.73 -39.65
C ARG A 49 -35.86 -5.89 -39.90
N LEU A 50 -36.69 -5.43 -38.97
CA LEU A 50 -38.15 -5.42 -39.12
C LEU A 50 -38.59 -4.53 -40.29
N ALA A 51 -38.00 -3.35 -40.44
CA ALA A 51 -38.23 -2.47 -41.58
C ALA A 51 -37.78 -3.12 -42.90
N ALA A 52 -36.61 -3.75 -42.93
CA ALA A 52 -36.13 -4.47 -44.11
C ALA A 52 -37.05 -5.62 -44.53
N ARG A 53 -37.56 -6.41 -43.56
CA ARG A 53 -38.53 -7.49 -43.84
C ARG A 53 -39.84 -6.95 -44.41
N ARG A 54 -40.31 -5.81 -43.92
CA ARG A 54 -41.49 -5.13 -44.47
C ARG A 54 -41.25 -4.68 -45.91
N ASP A 55 -40.09 -4.07 -46.19
CA ASP A 55 -39.77 -3.57 -47.52
C ASP A 55 -39.58 -4.69 -48.56
N THR A 56 -39.19 -5.90 -48.12
CA THR A 56 -39.06 -7.10 -48.95
C THR A 56 -40.24 -8.06 -48.85
N ALA A 57 -41.34 -7.66 -48.21
CA ALA A 57 -42.51 -8.51 -48.02
C ALA A 57 -43.13 -8.91 -49.36
N SER A 58 -43.62 -10.16 -49.44
CA SER A 58 -44.13 -10.75 -50.67
C SER A 58 -45.57 -10.32 -50.99
N SER A 59 -46.30 -9.81 -49.98
CA SER A 59 -47.67 -9.34 -50.10
C SER A 59 -47.91 -8.08 -49.27
N GLU A 60 -48.89 -7.28 -49.70
CA GLU A 60 -49.29 -6.06 -48.99
C GLU A 60 -49.85 -6.38 -47.58
N ALA A 61 -50.55 -7.51 -47.44
CA ALA A 61 -51.05 -8.00 -46.14
C ALA A 61 -49.91 -8.36 -45.17
N GLU A 62 -48.81 -8.93 -45.67
CA GLU A 62 -47.62 -9.25 -44.87
C GLU A 62 -46.89 -7.96 -44.43
N ALA A 63 -46.74 -6.97 -45.32
CA ALA A 63 -46.17 -5.68 -45.00
C ALA A 63 -46.99 -4.91 -43.95
N GLU A 64 -48.32 -4.95 -44.04
CA GLU A 64 -49.23 -4.34 -43.07
C GLU A 64 -49.15 -5.05 -41.71
N SER A 65 -49.09 -6.39 -41.69
CA SER A 65 -48.92 -7.18 -40.47
C SER A 65 -47.62 -6.85 -39.73
N LEU A 66 -46.50 -6.71 -40.44
CA LEU A 66 -45.20 -6.33 -39.85
C LEU A 66 -45.21 -4.88 -39.34
N THR A 67 -45.91 -3.97 -40.03
CA THR A 67 -46.08 -2.57 -39.58
C THR A 67 -46.90 -2.50 -38.29
N GLN A 68 -47.95 -3.31 -38.19
CA GLN A 68 -48.76 -3.39 -36.98
C GLN A 68 -47.98 -4.06 -35.84
N LEU A 69 -47.19 -5.10 -36.13
CA LEU A 69 -46.29 -5.72 -35.15
C LEU A 69 -45.32 -4.68 -34.55
N ALA A 70 -44.71 -3.85 -35.40
CA ALA A 70 -43.80 -2.78 -34.94
C ALA A 70 -44.51 -1.81 -33.99
N SER A 71 -45.74 -1.41 -34.35
CA SER A 71 -46.56 -0.50 -33.54
C SER A 71 -46.95 -1.12 -32.19
N ASP A 72 -47.38 -2.38 -32.19
CA ASP A 72 -47.82 -3.08 -30.98
C ASP A 72 -46.63 -3.37 -30.03
N VAL A 73 -45.45 -3.73 -30.56
CA VAL A 73 -44.21 -3.86 -29.77
C VAL A 73 -43.84 -2.50 -29.16
N MET A 74 -43.84 -1.42 -29.95
CA MET A 74 -43.52 -0.07 -29.45
C MET A 74 -44.47 0.37 -28.33
N LEU A 75 -45.77 0.14 -28.48
CA LEU A 75 -46.77 0.50 -27.47
C LEU A 75 -46.55 -0.25 -26.16
N LEU A 76 -46.28 -1.56 -26.21
CA LEU A 76 -46.02 -2.35 -25.01
C LEU A 76 -44.70 -1.96 -24.35
N VAL A 77 -43.65 -1.73 -25.14
CA VAL A 77 -42.36 -1.25 -24.61
C VAL A 77 -42.53 0.12 -23.94
N ASP A 78 -43.26 1.05 -24.56
CA ASP A 78 -43.54 2.38 -24.00
C ASP A 78 -44.35 2.29 -22.70
N GLU A 79 -45.37 1.44 -22.64
CA GLU A 79 -46.15 1.22 -21.42
C GLU A 79 -45.33 0.57 -20.30
N MET A 80 -44.48 -0.40 -20.64
CA MET A 80 -43.54 -1.03 -19.69
C MET A 80 -42.50 -0.03 -19.16
N VAL A 81 -42.00 0.87 -20.01
CA VAL A 81 -41.09 1.94 -19.61
C VAL A 81 -41.81 2.93 -18.68
N LYS A 82 -43.03 3.35 -19.01
CA LYS A 82 -43.85 4.23 -18.15
C LYS A 82 -44.12 3.63 -16.77
N GLU A 83 -44.47 2.34 -16.70
CA GLU A 83 -44.70 1.67 -15.41
C GLU A 83 -43.39 1.58 -14.60
N SER A 84 -42.26 1.28 -15.26
CA SER A 84 -40.94 1.28 -14.62
C SER A 84 -40.55 2.67 -14.10
N GLU A 85 -40.73 3.73 -14.90
CA GLU A 85 -40.51 5.12 -14.47
C GLU A 85 -41.42 5.51 -13.30
N SER A 86 -42.70 5.11 -13.34
CA SER A 86 -43.65 5.30 -12.24
C SER A 86 -43.21 4.59 -10.96
N GLN A 87 -42.70 3.36 -11.05
CA GLN A 87 -42.17 2.61 -9.90
C GLN A 87 -40.90 3.25 -9.32
N VAL A 88 -39.98 3.71 -10.18
CA VAL A 88 -38.76 4.44 -9.75
C VAL A 88 -39.13 5.76 -9.06
N GLN A 89 -40.10 6.49 -9.60
CA GLN A 89 -40.60 7.73 -8.99
C GLN A 89 -41.26 7.48 -7.64
N ARG A 90 -42.07 6.41 -7.50
CA ARG A 90 -42.68 6.02 -6.23
C ARG A 90 -41.61 5.70 -5.17
N SER A 91 -40.62 4.88 -5.54
CA SER A 91 -39.50 4.49 -4.67
C SER A 91 -38.66 5.69 -4.23
N SER A 92 -38.37 6.61 -5.17
CA SER A 92 -37.62 7.84 -4.87
C SER A 92 -38.38 8.76 -3.91
N ARG A 93 -39.70 8.90 -4.06
CA ARG A 93 -40.54 9.68 -3.12
C ARG A 93 -40.56 9.05 -1.73
N LEU A 94 -40.63 7.72 -1.64
CA LEU A 94 -40.57 7.03 -0.35
C LEU A 94 -39.21 7.25 0.32
N LEU A 95 -38.11 7.09 -0.40
CA LEU A 95 -36.77 7.35 0.10
C LEU A 95 -36.65 8.79 0.63
N GLN A 96 -37.15 9.76 -0.13
CA GLN A 96 -37.16 11.16 0.30
C GLN A 96 -37.94 11.37 1.61
N ARG A 97 -39.13 10.78 1.75
CA ARG A 97 -39.92 10.85 2.99
C ARG A 97 -39.18 10.25 4.19
N VAL A 98 -38.49 9.13 3.99
CA VAL A 98 -37.66 8.51 5.03
C VAL A 98 -36.54 9.46 5.43
N LEU A 99 -35.84 10.08 4.48
CA LEU A 99 -34.77 11.04 4.77
C LEU A 99 -35.30 12.30 5.48
N GLU A 100 -36.45 12.83 5.07
CA GLU A 100 -37.11 13.99 5.69
C GLU A 100 -37.49 13.72 7.16
N ALA A 101 -37.93 12.50 7.50
CA ALA A 101 -38.19 12.13 8.89
C ALA A 101 -36.93 12.14 9.77
N GLY A 102 -35.76 11.95 9.16
CA GLY A 102 -34.46 12.05 9.80
C GLY A 102 -33.89 13.47 9.91
N ALA A 103 -34.49 14.44 9.22
CA ALA A 103 -34.01 15.83 9.19
C ALA A 103 -34.51 16.64 10.40
N ASP A 104 -33.80 17.71 10.73
CA ASP A 104 -34.25 18.71 11.68
C ASP A 104 -35.43 19.51 11.10
N GLY A 105 -36.52 19.65 11.87
CA GLY A 105 -37.80 20.17 11.40
C GLY A 105 -37.77 21.66 11.02
N ASP A 106 -36.82 22.42 11.56
CA ASP A 106 -36.71 23.86 11.32
C ASP A 106 -35.70 24.21 10.22
N SER A 107 -34.68 23.34 10.01
CA SER A 107 -33.57 23.62 9.07
C SER A 107 -33.54 22.71 7.85
N GLY A 108 -34.23 21.57 7.87
CA GLY A 108 -34.14 20.55 6.81
C GLY A 108 -32.75 19.91 6.68
N GLN A 109 -31.85 20.13 7.65
CA GLN A 109 -30.50 19.58 7.68
C GLN A 109 -30.45 18.31 8.55
N TRP A 110 -29.48 17.43 8.25
CA TRP A 110 -29.19 16.25 9.06
C TRP A 110 -27.99 16.53 9.95
N GLN A 111 -28.13 16.26 11.24
CA GLN A 111 -27.00 16.17 12.16
C GLN A 111 -26.56 14.71 12.24
N LEU A 112 -25.32 14.43 11.86
CA LEU A 112 -24.72 13.10 11.93
C LEU A 112 -23.75 13.03 13.11
N PRO A 113 -23.78 11.96 13.93
CA PRO A 113 -24.69 10.83 13.86
C PRO A 113 -26.15 11.21 14.20
N LEU A 114 -27.12 10.55 13.54
CA LEU A 114 -28.55 10.79 13.80
C LEU A 114 -28.90 10.46 15.25
N SER A 115 -29.76 11.26 15.89
CA SER A 115 -30.28 10.91 17.23
C SER A 115 -31.25 9.74 17.19
N THR A 116 -31.42 9.05 18.32
CA THR A 116 -32.33 7.91 18.48
C THR A 116 -33.78 8.26 18.08
N ASP A 117 -34.24 9.46 18.43
CA ASP A 117 -35.58 9.93 18.07
C ASP A 117 -35.76 10.09 16.56
N LYS A 118 -34.75 10.60 15.86
CA LYS A 118 -34.77 10.74 14.40
C LYS A 118 -34.75 9.38 13.70
N ARG A 119 -33.93 8.44 14.18
CA ARG A 119 -33.92 7.07 13.66
C ARG A 119 -35.25 6.35 13.88
N ARG A 120 -35.88 6.52 15.04
CA ARG A 120 -37.22 6.00 15.32
C ARG A 120 -38.26 6.60 14.37
N ALA A 121 -38.19 7.90 14.08
CA ALA A 121 -39.08 8.55 13.11
C ALA A 121 -38.91 7.97 11.70
N MET A 122 -37.67 7.79 11.24
CA MET A 122 -37.36 7.17 9.95
C MET A 122 -37.91 5.74 9.86
N ARG A 123 -37.68 4.90 10.88
CA ARG A 123 -38.24 3.54 10.96
C ARG A 123 -39.76 3.55 10.97
N GLY A 124 -40.39 4.52 11.64
CA GLY A 124 -41.84 4.68 11.65
C GLY A 124 -42.41 4.90 10.25
N VAL A 125 -41.77 5.75 9.43
CA VAL A 125 -42.16 5.95 8.03
C VAL A 125 -41.99 4.67 7.22
N MET A 126 -40.89 3.94 7.41
CA MET A 126 -40.63 2.68 6.73
C MET A 126 -41.66 1.61 7.09
N ALA A 127 -42.02 1.48 8.37
CA ALA A 127 -43.00 0.52 8.85
C ALA A 127 -44.42 0.79 8.29
N VAL A 128 -44.83 2.06 8.21
CA VAL A 128 -46.12 2.45 7.59
C VAL A 128 -46.16 2.10 6.10
N HIS A 129 -45.01 2.05 5.44
CA HIS A 129 -44.86 1.79 4.02
C HIS A 129 -44.18 0.45 3.72
N SER A 130 -44.31 -0.55 4.60
CA SER A 130 -43.60 -1.84 4.48
C SER A 130 -43.82 -2.53 3.12
N THR A 131 -45.01 -2.45 2.55
CA THR A 131 -45.35 -3.02 1.24
C THR A 131 -44.65 -2.33 0.05
N GLN A 132 -44.03 -1.16 0.27
CA GLN A 132 -43.27 -0.40 -0.73
C GLN A 132 -41.75 -0.52 -0.51
N LEU A 133 -41.31 -1.25 0.52
CA LEU A 133 -39.91 -1.57 0.77
C LEU A 133 -39.51 -2.80 -0.08
N ASP A 134 -39.44 -2.60 -1.39
CA ASP A 134 -39.13 -3.64 -2.37
C ASP A 134 -37.74 -3.47 -2.99
N GLU A 135 -37.42 -4.29 -4.00
CA GLU A 135 -36.15 -4.21 -4.74
C GLU A 135 -35.93 -2.83 -5.40
N ALA A 136 -37.01 -2.14 -5.81
CA ALA A 136 -36.92 -0.82 -6.43
C ALA A 136 -36.53 0.26 -5.41
N PHE A 137 -36.99 0.15 -4.16
CA PHE A 137 -36.54 1.00 -3.05
C PHE A 137 -35.03 0.85 -2.81
N VAL A 138 -34.54 -0.38 -2.68
CA VAL A 138 -33.11 -0.67 -2.44
C VAL A 138 -32.25 -0.17 -3.60
N THR A 139 -32.69 -0.44 -4.84
CA THR A 139 -31.99 0.01 -6.05
C THR A 139 -31.91 1.53 -6.12
N SER A 140 -32.99 2.22 -5.76
CA SER A 140 -33.03 3.69 -5.71
C SER A 140 -32.05 4.24 -4.67
N ALA A 141 -32.04 3.69 -3.46
CA ALA A 141 -31.10 4.10 -2.41
C ALA A 141 -29.63 3.87 -2.81
N MET A 142 -29.30 2.71 -3.39
CA MET A 142 -27.96 2.41 -3.88
C MET A 142 -27.53 3.34 -5.04
N ALA A 143 -28.45 3.72 -5.93
CA ALA A 143 -28.15 4.68 -6.98
C ALA A 143 -27.80 6.06 -6.40
N TRP A 144 -28.53 6.50 -5.37
CA TRP A 144 -28.24 7.75 -4.67
C TRP A 144 -26.94 7.70 -3.88
N ILE A 145 -26.55 6.54 -3.31
CA ILE A 145 -25.23 6.36 -2.68
C ILE A 145 -24.13 6.57 -3.72
N ARG A 146 -24.18 5.87 -4.86
CA ARG A 146 -23.18 6.01 -5.93
C ARG A 146 -23.07 7.45 -6.43
N LYS A 147 -24.21 8.13 -6.59
CA LYS A 147 -24.24 9.53 -6.98
C LYS A 147 -23.61 10.44 -5.92
N SER A 148 -23.97 10.24 -4.65
CA SER A 148 -23.43 11.05 -3.53
C SER A 148 -21.92 10.86 -3.37
N GLU A 149 -21.41 9.64 -3.56
CA GLU A 149 -19.98 9.33 -3.55
C GLU A 149 -19.24 10.00 -4.72
N SER A 150 -19.82 9.95 -5.93
CA SER A 150 -19.31 10.66 -7.11
C SER A 150 -19.26 12.17 -6.88
N ASP A 151 -20.29 12.73 -6.25
CA ASP A 151 -20.42 14.16 -5.97
C ASP A 151 -19.67 14.59 -4.69
N SER A 152 -18.96 13.66 -4.02
CA SER A 152 -18.22 13.89 -2.76
C SER A 152 -19.07 14.42 -1.60
N ILE A 153 -20.35 14.03 -1.54
CA ILE A 153 -21.29 14.36 -0.46
C ILE A 153 -21.31 13.20 0.56
N GLU A 154 -20.20 13.02 1.30
CA GLU A 154 -20.00 11.87 2.19
C GLU A 154 -21.11 11.71 3.25
N GLY A 155 -21.63 12.82 3.78
CA GLY A 155 -22.73 12.79 4.76
C GLY A 155 -24.01 12.14 4.21
N MET A 156 -24.34 12.36 2.94
CA MET A 156 -25.53 11.76 2.32
C MET A 156 -25.32 10.27 2.06
N ALA A 157 -24.12 9.86 1.64
CA ALA A 157 -23.79 8.46 1.46
C ALA A 157 -23.90 7.67 2.78
N LEU A 158 -23.40 8.23 3.89
CA LEU A 158 -23.55 7.64 5.23
C LEU A 158 -25.02 7.51 5.65
N LEU A 159 -25.80 8.57 5.44
CA LEU A 159 -27.23 8.60 5.75
C LEU A 159 -28.01 7.53 4.97
N LEU A 160 -27.75 7.40 3.66
CA LEU A 160 -28.40 6.40 2.80
C LEU A 160 -27.99 4.96 3.15
N ARG A 161 -26.74 4.73 3.57
CA ARG A 161 -26.32 3.42 4.11
C ARG A 161 -27.08 3.07 5.38
N LYS A 162 -27.34 4.03 6.27
CA LYS A 162 -28.20 3.83 7.44
C LYS A 162 -29.65 3.52 7.06
N VAL A 163 -30.17 4.11 5.99
CA VAL A 163 -31.51 3.73 5.45
C VAL A 163 -31.53 2.27 4.97
N LEU A 164 -30.48 1.81 4.28
CA LEU A 164 -30.38 0.40 3.86
C LEU A 164 -30.27 -0.57 5.05
N GLN A 165 -29.58 -0.17 6.11
CA GLN A 165 -29.52 -0.93 7.37
C GLN A 165 -30.89 -1.04 8.04
N MET A 166 -31.65 0.06 8.10
CA MET A 166 -33.03 0.05 8.62
C MET A 166 -33.96 -0.80 7.76
N PHE A 167 -33.80 -0.76 6.42
CA PHE A 167 -34.53 -1.62 5.49
C PHE A 167 -34.29 -3.10 5.77
N ALA A 168 -33.02 -3.50 5.97
CA ALA A 168 -32.68 -4.88 6.30
C ALA A 168 -33.38 -5.32 7.59
N GLY A 169 -33.30 -4.52 8.67
CA GLY A 169 -33.99 -4.80 9.92
C GLY A 169 -35.50 -4.97 9.75
N CYS A 170 -36.17 -4.01 9.10
CA CYS A 170 -37.63 -4.06 8.89
C CYS A 170 -38.07 -5.24 8.03
N SER A 171 -37.38 -5.50 6.91
CA SER A 171 -37.72 -6.59 5.99
C SER A 171 -37.47 -7.97 6.60
N LEU A 172 -36.44 -8.11 7.44
CA LEU A 172 -36.18 -9.34 8.19
C LEU A 172 -37.19 -9.56 9.34
N LEU A 173 -37.82 -8.50 9.85
CA LEU A 173 -38.91 -8.60 10.83
C LEU A 173 -40.18 -9.21 10.24
N ASP A 174 -40.47 -8.92 8.97
CA ASP A 174 -41.66 -9.43 8.25
C ASP A 174 -41.56 -10.92 7.87
N ILE A 175 -40.35 -11.50 7.90
CA ILE A 175 -40.12 -12.91 7.58
C ILE A 175 -40.52 -13.81 8.77
N GLN A 176 -41.44 -14.72 8.52
CA GLN A 176 -41.83 -15.80 9.44
C GLN A 176 -41.22 -17.13 8.96
N PRO A 177 -40.10 -17.61 9.54
CA PRO A 177 -39.51 -18.87 9.13
C PRO A 177 -40.43 -20.04 9.52
N GLY A 178 -40.82 -20.87 8.54
CA GLY A 178 -41.65 -22.04 8.78
C GLY A 178 -40.91 -23.17 9.48
N GLY A 179 -41.53 -23.79 10.50
CA GLY A 179 -41.10 -25.06 11.11
C GLY A 179 -40.24 -24.97 12.38
N GLN A 180 -39.39 -23.94 12.51
CA GLN A 180 -38.68 -23.61 13.74
C GLN A 180 -38.81 -22.09 13.92
N GLY A 181 -39.67 -21.64 14.83
CA GLY A 181 -39.91 -20.21 15.04
C GLY A 181 -38.60 -19.44 15.29
N ARG A 182 -38.56 -18.17 14.88
CA ARG A 182 -37.44 -17.28 15.17
C ARG A 182 -37.26 -17.15 16.70
N PRO A 183 -36.04 -17.30 17.26
CA PRO A 183 -35.82 -17.06 18.68
C PRO A 183 -36.20 -15.62 19.03
N GLY A 184 -36.97 -15.39 20.11
CA GLY A 184 -37.46 -14.04 20.47
C GLY A 184 -36.34 -13.01 20.75
N VAL A 185 -35.12 -13.49 20.98
CA VAL A 185 -33.91 -12.65 21.08
C VAL A 185 -33.61 -11.94 19.75
N MET A 186 -33.82 -12.60 18.61
CA MET A 186 -33.52 -12.06 17.29
C MET A 186 -34.41 -10.85 16.97
N ASP A 187 -35.70 -10.89 17.34
CA ASP A 187 -36.64 -9.77 17.20
C ASP A 187 -36.08 -8.49 17.80
N ALA A 188 -35.55 -8.60 19.03
CA ALA A 188 -34.96 -7.47 19.72
C ALA A 188 -33.73 -6.89 18.97
N PHE A 189 -32.88 -7.73 18.38
CA PHE A 189 -31.71 -7.26 17.61
C PHE A 189 -32.10 -6.61 16.28
N LEU A 190 -33.09 -7.16 15.58
CA LEU A 190 -33.61 -6.59 14.34
C LEU A 190 -34.36 -5.26 14.58
N GLU A 191 -35.00 -5.12 15.74
CA GLU A 191 -35.64 -3.88 16.20
C GLU A 191 -34.64 -2.86 16.79
N ALA A 192 -33.45 -3.27 17.18
CA ALA A 192 -32.42 -2.39 17.74
C ALA A 192 -31.64 -1.64 16.66
N ASP A 193 -31.01 -0.52 17.05
CA ASP A 193 -29.96 0.11 16.24
C ASP A 193 -28.64 -0.68 16.40
N GLU A 194 -27.80 -0.71 15.36
CA GLU A 194 -26.46 -1.35 15.36
C GLU A 194 -25.62 -0.95 16.58
N GLU A 195 -25.65 0.34 16.92
CA GLU A 195 -24.93 0.93 18.05
C GLU A 195 -25.33 0.31 19.40
N GLN A 196 -26.52 -0.28 19.49
CA GLN A 196 -27.05 -0.93 20.69
C GLN A 196 -26.74 -2.43 20.74
N TRP A 197 -26.35 -3.06 19.62
CA TRP A 197 -26.10 -4.49 19.59
C TRP A 197 -25.01 -4.91 20.58
N THR A 198 -23.95 -4.11 20.70
CA THR A 198 -22.85 -4.42 21.62
C THR A 198 -23.29 -4.41 23.08
N SER A 199 -24.07 -3.41 23.51
CA SER A 199 -24.59 -3.36 24.89
C SER A 199 -25.63 -4.45 25.14
N MET A 200 -26.48 -4.76 24.15
CA MET A 200 -27.44 -5.86 24.23
C MET A 200 -26.74 -7.22 24.38
N LEU A 201 -25.67 -7.47 23.61
CA LEU A 201 -24.85 -8.68 23.72
C LEU A 201 -24.16 -8.77 25.08
N GLN A 202 -23.65 -7.66 25.63
CA GLN A 202 -23.05 -7.60 26.96
C GLN A 202 -24.07 -7.88 28.07
N ASP A 203 -25.26 -7.27 28.00
CA ASP A 203 -26.36 -7.50 28.94
C ASP A 203 -26.84 -8.96 28.91
N MET A 204 -26.80 -9.59 27.74
CA MET A 204 -27.13 -10.99 27.55
C MET A 204 -26.04 -11.93 28.08
N ALA A 205 -24.77 -11.63 27.85
CA ALA A 205 -23.64 -12.40 28.39
C ALA A 205 -23.62 -12.43 29.93
N GLY A 206 -24.13 -11.37 30.58
CA GLY A 206 -24.29 -11.31 32.04
C GLY A 206 -25.44 -12.15 32.62
N LYS A 207 -26.37 -12.64 31.78
CA LYS A 207 -27.60 -13.35 32.20
C LYS A 207 -27.62 -14.80 31.67
N GLN A 208 -26.84 -15.70 32.26
CA GLN A 208 -26.78 -17.16 31.96
C GLN A 208 -26.47 -17.55 30.49
N GLY A 209 -25.44 -18.38 30.30
CA GLY A 209 -24.78 -18.63 29.01
C GLY A 209 -25.51 -19.47 27.95
N SER A 210 -26.82 -19.27 27.68
CA SER A 210 -27.53 -19.88 26.53
C SER A 210 -27.85 -18.90 25.39
N SER A 211 -27.72 -17.59 25.61
CA SER A 211 -28.30 -16.56 24.74
C SER A 211 -27.52 -16.26 23.44
N GLY A 212 -26.21 -16.49 23.39
CA GLY A 212 -25.39 -16.30 22.17
C GLY A 212 -25.65 -17.37 21.11
N ALA A 213 -25.71 -18.64 21.54
CA ALA A 213 -26.07 -19.76 20.68
C ALA A 213 -27.48 -19.60 20.09
N GLU A 214 -28.43 -19.06 20.84
CA GLU A 214 -29.78 -18.73 20.36
C GLU A 214 -29.76 -17.63 19.29
N LEU A 215 -28.93 -16.59 19.44
CA LEU A 215 -28.78 -15.55 18.43
C LEU A 215 -28.12 -16.10 17.15
N LEU A 216 -27.03 -16.87 17.26
CA LEU A 216 -26.38 -17.51 16.11
C LEU A 216 -27.32 -18.45 15.36
N GLN A 217 -28.11 -19.25 16.09
CA GLN A 217 -29.12 -20.10 15.49
C GLN A 217 -30.17 -19.26 14.76
N GLY A 218 -30.64 -18.16 15.37
CA GLY A 218 -31.53 -17.21 14.72
C GLY A 218 -30.93 -16.64 13.43
N ILE A 219 -29.66 -16.22 13.45
CA ILE A 219 -28.96 -15.66 12.28
C ILE A 219 -28.91 -16.70 11.18
N GLN A 220 -28.54 -17.93 11.51
CA GLN A 220 -28.45 -19.03 10.55
C GLN A 220 -29.81 -19.32 9.88
N VAL A 221 -30.89 -19.40 10.66
CA VAL A 221 -32.25 -19.61 10.14
C VAL A 221 -32.67 -18.49 9.18
N MET A 222 -32.36 -17.24 9.53
CA MET A 222 -32.67 -16.09 8.68
C MET A 222 -31.83 -16.08 7.40
N MET A 223 -30.54 -16.41 7.49
CA MET A 223 -29.65 -16.51 6.32
C MET A 223 -30.14 -17.59 5.34
N GLU A 224 -30.55 -18.76 5.84
CA GLU A 224 -31.12 -19.83 5.02
C GLU A 224 -32.42 -19.40 4.35
N HIS A 225 -33.31 -18.71 5.06
CA HIS A 225 -34.56 -18.21 4.49
C HIS A 225 -34.31 -17.17 3.38
N VAL A 226 -33.43 -16.19 3.63
CA VAL A 226 -33.06 -15.15 2.65
C VAL A 226 -32.40 -15.77 1.41
N ALA A 227 -31.59 -16.81 1.59
CA ALA A 227 -30.97 -17.53 0.48
C ALA A 227 -31.97 -18.34 -0.37
N LEU A 228 -33.00 -18.93 0.26
CA LEU A 228 -33.98 -19.80 -0.40
C LEU A 228 -35.18 -19.07 -1.01
N GLN A 229 -35.60 -17.92 -0.45
CA GLN A 229 -36.80 -17.19 -0.90
C GLN A 229 -36.51 -15.93 -1.73
N GLY A 230 -35.28 -15.42 -1.68
CA GLY A 230 -34.89 -14.25 -2.48
C GLY A 230 -34.74 -14.58 -3.97
N ALA A 231 -35.05 -13.61 -4.84
CA ALA A 231 -34.64 -13.68 -6.24
C ALA A 231 -33.10 -13.71 -6.28
N ALA A 232 -32.52 -14.85 -6.68
CA ALA A 232 -31.08 -15.07 -6.61
C ALA A 232 -30.30 -13.92 -7.26
N GLY A 233 -29.50 -13.23 -6.46
CA GLY A 233 -28.67 -12.11 -6.92
C GLY A 233 -29.31 -10.72 -6.82
N SER A 234 -30.49 -10.58 -6.20
CA SER A 234 -31.13 -9.27 -5.96
C SER A 234 -30.31 -8.40 -4.99
N GLN A 235 -30.46 -7.08 -5.10
CA GLN A 235 -29.80 -6.13 -4.21
C GLN A 235 -30.39 -6.18 -2.80
N ALA A 236 -31.71 -6.38 -2.67
CA ALA A 236 -32.35 -6.56 -1.37
C ALA A 236 -31.77 -7.78 -0.62
N GLN A 237 -31.57 -8.90 -1.33
CA GLN A 237 -30.96 -10.10 -0.76
C GLN A 237 -29.54 -9.84 -0.26
N ARG A 238 -28.73 -9.09 -1.03
CA ARG A 238 -27.35 -8.74 -0.62
C ARG A 238 -27.33 -7.89 0.64
N VAL A 239 -28.18 -6.86 0.70
CA VAL A 239 -28.27 -5.96 1.86
C VAL A 239 -28.69 -6.72 3.12
N GLN A 240 -29.66 -7.63 3.00
CA GLN A 240 -30.10 -8.48 4.11
C GLN A 240 -29.00 -9.45 4.59
N ILE A 241 -28.27 -10.08 3.66
CA ILE A 241 -27.15 -10.98 4.01
C ILE A 241 -26.00 -10.21 4.67
N GLU A 242 -25.65 -9.03 4.15
CA GLU A 242 -24.61 -8.18 4.73
C GLU A 242 -24.97 -7.76 6.15
N TYR A 243 -26.22 -7.35 6.38
CA TYR A 243 -26.74 -7.02 7.70
C TYR A 243 -26.68 -8.21 8.69
N LEU A 244 -27.10 -9.42 8.27
CA LEU A 244 -27.03 -10.62 9.11
C LEU A 244 -25.58 -11.02 9.42
N ASN A 245 -24.66 -10.83 8.47
CA ASN A 245 -23.23 -11.05 8.68
C ASN A 245 -22.63 -10.01 9.65
N GLU A 246 -23.03 -8.75 9.55
CA GLU A 246 -22.64 -7.69 10.49
C GLU A 246 -23.07 -8.07 11.92
N LEU A 247 -24.32 -8.46 12.11
CA LEU A 247 -24.84 -8.91 13.40
C LEU A 247 -24.08 -10.14 13.92
N LYS A 248 -23.74 -11.10 13.05
CA LYS A 248 -22.94 -12.29 13.38
C LYS A 248 -21.52 -11.92 13.86
N THR A 249 -20.90 -10.93 13.22
CA THR A 249 -19.57 -10.47 13.61
C THR A 249 -19.56 -9.80 14.98
N HIS A 250 -20.63 -9.12 15.38
CA HIS A 250 -20.75 -8.51 16.72
C HIS A 250 -20.92 -9.55 17.84
N GLU A 251 -21.59 -10.67 17.59
CA GLU A 251 -21.76 -11.76 18.59
C GLU A 251 -20.48 -12.59 18.79
N SER A 252 -19.58 -12.58 17.80
CA SER A 252 -18.28 -13.27 17.85
C SER A 252 -17.28 -12.64 18.84
N GLY A 253 -17.70 -11.63 19.62
CA GLY A 253 -16.88 -10.81 20.51
C GLY A 253 -16.82 -9.36 20.02
N PRO A 254 -16.41 -8.40 20.88
CA PRO A 254 -16.24 -7.02 20.45
C PRO A 254 -15.31 -7.00 19.23
N ALA A 255 -15.67 -6.22 18.21
CA ALA A 255 -14.74 -5.90 17.14
C ALA A 255 -13.40 -5.51 17.79
N PRO A 256 -12.26 -6.06 17.35
CA PRO A 256 -10.97 -5.67 17.91
C PRO A 256 -10.92 -4.13 17.87
N PRO A 257 -10.45 -3.47 18.93
CA PRO A 257 -10.33 -2.02 18.93
C PRO A 257 -9.64 -1.62 17.62
N GLN A 258 -10.30 -0.80 16.82
CA GLN A 258 -9.76 -0.41 15.52
C GLN A 258 -8.36 0.15 15.78
N ALA A 259 -7.33 -0.49 15.24
CA ALA A 259 -5.97 -0.08 15.50
C ALA A 259 -5.79 1.34 14.96
N GLU A 260 -5.77 2.32 15.84
CA GLU A 260 -5.58 3.71 15.46
C GLU A 260 -4.10 4.06 15.47
N ASN A 261 -3.74 5.00 14.60
CA ASN A 261 -2.39 5.59 14.58
C ASN A 261 -1.28 4.55 14.48
N VAL A 262 -1.50 3.50 13.68
CA VAL A 262 -0.56 2.42 13.47
C VAL A 262 0.73 2.96 12.87
N GLY A 263 1.87 2.53 13.41
CA GLY A 263 3.17 2.99 12.94
C GLY A 263 4.31 2.42 13.76
N ILE A 264 5.43 3.15 13.78
CA ILE A 264 6.67 2.70 14.40
C ILE A 264 6.66 3.08 15.89
N LEU A 265 6.65 2.07 16.75
CA LEU A 265 6.76 2.18 18.21
C LEU A 265 8.21 2.37 18.66
N ALA A 266 9.15 1.69 18.01
CA ALA A 266 10.57 1.76 18.31
C ALA A 266 11.39 1.32 17.09
N ALA A 267 12.64 1.76 17.01
CA ALA A 267 13.57 1.37 15.95
C ALA A 267 14.96 1.14 16.53
N GLU A 268 15.59 0.03 16.17
CA GLU A 268 16.96 -0.32 16.54
C GLU A 268 17.81 -0.56 15.31
N VAL A 269 19.10 -0.22 15.40
CA VAL A 269 20.07 -0.38 14.31
C VAL A 269 21.18 -1.30 14.78
N TYR A 270 21.62 -2.19 13.91
CA TYR A 270 22.87 -2.92 14.03
C TYR A 270 23.77 -2.61 12.83
N PHE A 271 25.06 -2.46 13.08
CA PHE A 271 26.10 -2.41 12.06
C PHE A 271 27.33 -3.14 12.61
N PRO A 272 28.14 -3.78 11.74
CA PRO A 272 29.39 -4.41 12.14
C PRO A 272 30.30 -3.44 12.89
N THR A 273 31.11 -3.98 13.82
CA THR A 273 32.11 -3.18 14.55
C THR A 273 33.24 -2.72 13.62
N THR A 274 33.48 -3.44 12.53
CA THR A 274 34.51 -3.16 11.52
C THR A 274 34.01 -2.18 10.46
N TYR A 275 34.79 -1.13 10.22
CA TYR A 275 34.57 -0.20 9.12
C TYR A 275 35.90 0.33 8.56
N VAL A 276 35.92 0.70 7.27
CA VAL A 276 37.05 1.38 6.65
C VAL A 276 36.71 2.86 6.45
N ARG A 277 37.66 3.75 6.72
CA ARG A 277 37.51 5.19 6.43
C ARG A 277 37.63 5.42 4.93
N GLN A 278 36.72 6.21 4.38
CA GLN A 278 36.72 6.53 2.94
C GLN A 278 37.99 7.28 2.53
N GLU A 279 38.54 8.15 3.39
CA GLU A 279 39.82 8.83 3.14
C GLU A 279 41.00 7.86 2.99
N ASP A 280 41.02 6.77 3.76
CA ASP A 280 42.08 5.76 3.65
C ASP A 280 41.88 4.91 2.40
N LEU A 281 40.63 4.64 2.03
CA LEU A 281 40.29 3.95 0.78
C LEU A 281 40.65 4.81 -0.45
N GLU A 282 40.46 6.14 -0.39
CA GLU A 282 40.90 7.06 -1.45
C GLU A 282 42.42 6.94 -1.70
N LYS A 283 43.21 6.94 -0.63
CA LYS A 283 44.67 6.79 -0.70
C LYS A 283 45.06 5.41 -1.25
N HIS A 284 44.38 4.36 -0.80
CA HIS A 284 44.65 3.00 -1.24
C HIS A 284 44.34 2.80 -2.73
N ASP A 285 43.20 3.32 -3.20
CA ASP A 285 42.77 3.21 -4.59
C ASP A 285 43.53 4.17 -5.54
N GLY A 286 44.38 5.05 -5.01
CA GLY A 286 45.13 6.03 -5.79
C GLY A 286 44.25 7.10 -6.45
N VAL A 287 43.10 7.41 -5.85
CA VAL A 287 42.16 8.41 -6.38
C VAL A 287 42.36 9.78 -5.71
N PRO A 288 41.93 10.89 -6.35
CA PRO A 288 42.04 12.21 -5.75
C PRO A 288 41.31 12.30 -4.41
N SER A 289 41.92 13.01 -3.46
CA SER A 289 41.29 13.35 -2.19
C SER A 289 39.93 14.01 -2.42
N GLY A 290 38.91 13.56 -1.70
CA GLY A 290 37.56 14.09 -1.84
C GLY A 290 36.68 13.30 -2.82
N LYS A 291 37.21 12.37 -3.62
CA LYS A 291 36.40 11.61 -4.58
C LYS A 291 35.28 10.83 -3.89
N TYR A 292 35.56 10.21 -2.76
CA TYR A 292 34.58 9.44 -1.98
C TYR A 292 33.97 10.31 -0.87
N THR A 293 34.81 11.08 -0.17
CA THR A 293 34.34 11.89 0.98
C THR A 293 33.45 13.06 0.60
N ILE A 294 33.73 13.72 -0.53
CA ILE A 294 32.92 14.84 -1.05
C ILE A 294 32.07 14.38 -2.23
N GLY A 295 32.67 13.64 -3.18
CA GLY A 295 32.01 13.20 -4.41
C GLY A 295 30.88 12.20 -4.16
N LEU A 296 31.07 11.24 -3.25
CA LEU A 296 30.01 10.34 -2.79
C LEU A 296 29.34 10.83 -1.50
N GLY A 297 29.99 11.71 -0.75
CA GLY A 297 29.52 12.19 0.55
C GLY A 297 29.63 11.13 1.65
N GLN A 298 30.54 10.16 1.50
CA GLN A 298 30.71 9.03 2.42
C GLN A 298 31.91 9.23 3.35
N GLN A 299 31.79 8.86 4.62
CA GLN A 299 32.86 8.99 5.61
C GLN A 299 33.47 7.63 5.98
N GLY A 300 32.61 6.62 6.12
CA GLY A 300 33.00 5.26 6.45
C GLY A 300 32.18 4.24 5.67
N LEU A 301 32.68 3.01 5.65
CA LEU A 301 32.05 1.86 5.01
C LEU A 301 32.14 0.68 5.96
N SER A 302 31.00 0.26 6.49
CA SER A 302 30.91 -0.94 7.34
C SER A 302 31.04 -2.18 6.47
N PHE A 303 31.74 -3.19 6.97
CA PHE A 303 31.86 -4.47 6.26
C PHE A 303 31.91 -5.62 7.25
N CYS A 304 31.43 -6.79 6.81
CA CYS A 304 31.41 -8.01 7.60
C CYS A 304 32.64 -8.86 7.33
N GLY A 305 33.10 -9.57 8.37
CA GLY A 305 33.98 -10.72 8.21
C GLY A 305 33.23 -11.99 7.80
N ASP A 306 33.86 -13.15 7.96
CA ASP A 306 33.19 -14.45 7.73
C ASP A 306 32.27 -14.86 8.90
N ARG A 307 32.39 -14.21 10.07
CA ARG A 307 31.53 -14.43 11.24
C ARG A 307 30.18 -13.73 11.16
N GLU A 308 30.02 -12.72 10.31
CA GLU A 308 28.77 -11.96 10.24
C GLU A 308 28.15 -12.11 8.86
N ASP A 309 26.87 -12.48 8.84
CA ASP A 309 26.05 -12.60 7.64
C ASP A 309 24.72 -11.86 7.85
N PRO A 310 23.86 -11.72 6.82
CA PRO A 310 22.58 -11.02 6.98
C PRO A 310 21.69 -11.66 8.06
N VAL A 311 21.81 -12.96 8.31
CA VAL A 311 21.05 -13.67 9.34
C VAL A 311 21.55 -13.28 10.73
N SER A 312 22.86 -13.28 10.96
CA SER A 312 23.45 -12.94 12.26
C SER A 312 23.21 -11.48 12.62
N MET A 313 23.28 -10.57 11.65
CA MET A 313 22.89 -9.16 11.84
C MET A 313 21.40 -9.03 12.17
N GLY A 314 20.54 -9.76 11.45
CA GLY A 314 19.09 -9.80 11.69
C GLY A 314 18.74 -10.31 13.09
N LEU A 315 19.35 -11.42 13.51
CA LEU A 315 19.23 -11.98 14.87
C LEU A 315 19.66 -10.96 15.93
N THR A 316 20.77 -10.27 15.70
CA THR A 316 21.32 -9.30 16.63
C THR A 316 20.38 -8.12 16.81
N VAL A 317 19.95 -7.48 15.73
CA VAL A 317 19.09 -6.29 15.83
C VAL A 317 17.70 -6.64 16.36
N PHE A 318 17.16 -7.80 15.99
CA PHE A 318 15.86 -8.26 16.49
C PHE A 318 15.90 -8.51 18.00
N HIS A 319 16.91 -9.25 18.48
CA HIS A 319 17.05 -9.50 19.92
C HIS A 319 17.34 -8.20 20.69
N GLN A 320 18.15 -7.29 20.14
CA GLN A 320 18.40 -5.98 20.75
C GLN A 320 17.11 -5.16 20.88
N LEU A 321 16.27 -5.09 19.84
CA LEU A 321 14.98 -4.42 19.87
C LEU A 321 14.10 -4.93 21.01
N LEU A 322 13.92 -6.25 21.12
CA LEU A 322 13.09 -6.85 22.16
C LEU A 322 13.59 -6.48 23.56
N ARG A 323 14.90 -6.62 23.79
CA ARG A 323 15.50 -6.38 25.11
C ARG A 323 15.51 -4.90 25.50
N ARG A 324 15.92 -4.01 24.60
CA ARG A 324 16.07 -2.57 24.91
C ARG A 324 14.73 -1.89 25.14
N HIS A 325 13.68 -2.37 24.52
CA HIS A 325 12.33 -1.82 24.66
C HIS A 325 11.41 -2.63 25.57
N GLY A 326 11.94 -3.65 26.26
CA GLY A 326 11.19 -4.46 27.22
C GLY A 326 9.99 -5.16 26.59
N VAL A 327 10.14 -5.67 25.37
CA VAL A 327 9.12 -6.43 24.65
C VAL A 327 9.38 -7.92 24.89
N SER A 328 8.41 -8.61 25.49
CA SER A 328 8.44 -10.06 25.62
C SER A 328 8.35 -10.70 24.23
N PRO A 329 9.09 -11.78 23.95
CA PRO A 329 8.91 -12.56 22.73
C PRO A 329 7.45 -13.01 22.49
N SER A 330 6.66 -13.20 23.56
CA SER A 330 5.24 -13.56 23.46
C SER A 330 4.33 -12.41 22.97
N GLU A 331 4.79 -11.16 23.03
CA GLU A 331 4.04 -9.98 22.55
C GLU A 331 4.12 -9.83 21.02
N VAL A 332 4.88 -10.67 20.31
CA VAL A 332 5.05 -10.58 18.84
C VAL A 332 4.07 -11.53 18.15
N GLY A 333 3.19 -11.00 17.30
CA GLY A 333 2.24 -11.79 16.49
C GLY A 333 2.58 -11.82 15.00
N HIS A 334 3.43 -10.90 14.53
CA HIS A 334 3.85 -10.83 13.14
C HIS A 334 5.33 -10.46 13.06
N LEU A 335 6.11 -11.22 12.28
CA LEU A 335 7.53 -10.97 12.03
C LEU A 335 7.82 -11.05 10.54
N GLN A 336 8.19 -9.91 9.95
CA GLN A 336 8.46 -9.80 8.53
C GLN A 336 9.88 -9.31 8.27
N VAL A 337 10.51 -9.81 7.21
CA VAL A 337 11.90 -9.44 6.88
C VAL A 337 11.97 -8.78 5.52
N GLY A 338 12.66 -7.64 5.42
CA GLY A 338 13.11 -7.08 4.15
C GLY A 338 14.59 -7.40 3.92
N THR A 339 14.93 -8.04 2.82
CA THR A 339 16.34 -8.26 2.45
C THR A 339 16.49 -8.49 0.95
N GLU A 340 17.63 -8.11 0.40
CA GLU A 340 18.09 -8.55 -0.92
C GLU A 340 19.40 -9.36 -0.84
N SER A 341 19.73 -9.81 0.37
CA SER A 341 20.93 -10.57 0.74
C SER A 341 20.58 -11.95 1.28
N GLY A 342 19.53 -12.58 0.74
CA GLY A 342 19.08 -13.92 1.14
C GLY A 342 20.21 -14.95 1.06
N VAL A 343 20.31 -15.81 2.08
CA VAL A 343 21.34 -16.86 2.17
C VAL A 343 20.89 -18.21 1.59
N ASP A 344 19.61 -18.31 1.23
CA ASP A 344 18.94 -19.50 0.69
C ASP A 344 17.89 -19.05 -0.34
N GLY A 345 17.67 -19.85 -1.39
CA GLY A 345 16.73 -19.53 -2.47
C GLY A 345 15.26 -19.83 -2.13
N SER A 346 14.99 -20.50 -1.01
CA SER A 346 13.63 -20.87 -0.57
C SER A 346 13.41 -20.60 0.92
N LYS A 347 14.35 -20.96 1.79
CA LYS A 347 14.22 -20.75 3.24
C LYS A 347 14.40 -19.27 3.59
N SER A 348 13.33 -18.67 4.09
CA SER A 348 13.30 -17.26 4.48
C SER A 348 14.20 -16.96 5.69
N LEU A 349 14.80 -15.78 5.73
CA LEU A 349 15.55 -15.23 6.85
C LEU A 349 14.67 -15.14 8.09
N LYS A 350 13.37 -14.84 7.95
CA LYS A 350 12.38 -14.89 9.05
C LYS A 350 12.46 -16.18 9.85
N THR A 351 12.57 -17.34 9.20
CA THR A 351 12.64 -18.64 9.89
C THR A 351 13.95 -18.87 10.64
N TYR A 352 15.02 -18.11 10.34
CA TYR A 352 16.23 -18.11 11.17
C TYR A 352 16.08 -17.25 12.43
N LEU A 353 15.13 -16.30 12.45
CA LEU A 353 14.84 -15.45 13.61
C LEU A 353 13.88 -16.09 14.61
N MET A 354 13.04 -17.02 14.15
CA MET A 354 12.04 -17.73 14.97
C MET A 354 12.59 -18.39 16.24
N PRO A 355 13.82 -18.94 16.31
CA PRO A 355 14.36 -19.52 17.55
C PRO A 355 14.33 -18.59 18.77
N ILE A 356 14.37 -17.25 18.57
CA ILE A 356 14.22 -16.28 19.67
C ILE A 356 12.80 -16.32 20.26
N LEU A 357 11.78 -16.50 19.41
CA LEU A 357 10.37 -16.57 19.81
C LEU A 357 9.98 -17.97 20.29
N GLU A 358 10.49 -19.01 19.61
CA GLU A 358 10.32 -20.42 19.97
C GLU A 358 10.81 -20.72 21.39
N ALA A 359 11.93 -20.12 21.80
CA ALA A 359 12.45 -20.26 23.17
C ALA A 359 11.48 -19.77 24.25
N ALA A 360 10.52 -18.91 23.91
CA ALA A 360 9.44 -18.46 24.79
C ALA A 360 8.10 -19.18 24.53
N GLY A 361 8.10 -20.23 23.69
CA GLY A 361 6.89 -20.96 23.29
C GLY A 361 6.00 -20.23 22.29
N ASN A 362 6.47 -19.13 21.69
CA ASN A 362 5.70 -18.36 20.71
C ASN A 362 6.04 -18.77 19.27
N THR A 363 5.21 -19.63 18.68
CA THR A 363 5.40 -20.13 17.30
C THR A 363 4.31 -19.68 16.33
N ASP A 364 3.18 -19.21 16.85
CA ASP A 364 2.08 -18.66 16.06
C ASP A 364 2.36 -17.20 15.73
N VAL A 365 3.22 -17.01 14.72
CA VAL A 365 3.75 -15.70 14.32
C VAL A 365 3.76 -15.63 12.79
N GLU A 366 2.89 -14.80 12.23
CA GLU A 366 2.77 -14.57 10.79
C GLU A 366 3.99 -13.83 10.21
N GLY A 367 4.02 -13.70 8.88
CA GLY A 367 5.06 -12.97 8.14
C GLY A 367 6.17 -13.85 7.57
N VAL A 368 6.79 -13.35 6.50
CA VAL A 368 7.86 -13.98 5.71
C VAL A 368 8.83 -12.93 5.18
N ASP A 369 9.72 -13.28 4.26
CA ASP A 369 10.62 -12.33 3.63
C ASP A 369 9.95 -11.58 2.46
N CYS A 370 10.28 -10.31 2.31
CA CYS A 370 9.93 -9.46 1.17
C CYS A 370 11.21 -9.07 0.43
N VAL A 371 11.28 -9.42 -0.86
CA VAL A 371 12.46 -9.19 -1.70
C VAL A 371 12.08 -8.30 -2.89
N GLN A 372 12.64 -7.10 -2.92
CA GLN A 372 12.63 -6.21 -4.09
C GLN A 372 13.76 -5.18 -3.91
N ALA A 373 15.00 -5.58 -4.20
CA ALA A 373 16.20 -4.77 -3.97
C ALA A 373 16.13 -4.04 -2.60
N CYS A 374 16.51 -2.76 -2.55
CA CYS A 374 16.48 -1.95 -1.34
C CYS A 374 15.06 -1.57 -0.86
N TYR A 375 13.99 -1.94 -1.58
CA TYR A 375 12.59 -1.64 -1.22
C TYR A 375 11.97 -2.67 -0.25
N GLY A 376 12.57 -3.87 -0.12
CA GLY A 376 12.01 -4.98 0.66
C GLY A 376 11.62 -4.61 2.11
N GLY A 377 12.40 -3.77 2.78
CA GLY A 377 12.09 -3.29 4.13
C GLY A 377 10.82 -2.44 4.21
N THR A 378 10.58 -1.61 3.20
CA THR A 378 9.36 -0.81 3.10
C THR A 378 8.15 -1.65 2.77
N ALA A 379 8.30 -2.65 1.89
CA ALA A 379 7.26 -3.63 1.65
C ALA A 379 6.85 -4.37 2.94
N ALA A 380 7.84 -4.80 3.74
CA ALA A 380 7.62 -5.44 5.03
C ALA A 380 6.95 -4.50 6.05
N LEU A 381 7.33 -3.21 6.12
CA LEU A 381 6.64 -2.25 7.00
C LEU A 381 5.18 -2.07 6.60
N LEU A 382 4.89 -1.91 5.31
CA LEU A 382 3.54 -1.68 4.84
C LEU A 382 2.63 -2.89 5.05
N ALA A 383 3.17 -4.10 4.92
CA ALA A 383 2.46 -5.34 5.19
C ALA A 383 2.26 -5.56 6.70
N ALA A 384 3.26 -5.30 7.55
CA ALA A 384 3.11 -5.32 9.00
C ALA A 384 2.03 -4.32 9.48
N ALA A 385 2.06 -3.08 8.99
CA ALA A 385 1.03 -2.09 9.31
C ALA A 385 -0.37 -2.52 8.82
N ALA A 386 -0.47 -3.09 7.61
CA ALA A 386 -1.73 -3.61 7.10
C ALA A 386 -2.25 -4.78 7.94
N TRP A 387 -1.39 -5.65 8.45
CA TRP A 387 -1.77 -6.73 9.35
C TRP A 387 -2.35 -6.19 10.66
N VAL A 388 -1.69 -5.21 11.31
CA VAL A 388 -2.19 -4.55 12.53
C VAL A 388 -3.54 -3.87 12.30
N GLU A 389 -3.76 -3.28 11.13
CA GLU A 389 -5.03 -2.63 10.77
C GLU A 389 -6.12 -3.62 10.30
N SER A 390 -5.78 -4.90 10.12
CA SER A 390 -6.70 -5.88 9.56
C SER A 390 -7.60 -6.53 10.62
N ARG A 391 -8.68 -7.18 10.16
CA ARG A 391 -9.52 -8.02 11.04
C ARG A 391 -8.80 -9.26 11.58
N ALA A 392 -7.66 -9.64 10.98
CA ALA A 392 -6.85 -10.76 11.45
C ALA A 392 -5.89 -10.36 12.58
N TRP A 393 -5.84 -9.07 12.94
CA TRP A 393 -5.00 -8.62 14.04
C TRP A 393 -5.47 -9.21 15.37
N ASP A 394 -4.53 -9.76 16.12
CA ASP A 394 -4.76 -10.48 17.38
C ASP A 394 -4.36 -9.68 18.63
N GLY A 395 -4.12 -8.37 18.47
CA GLY A 395 -3.69 -7.47 19.54
C GLY A 395 -2.18 -7.45 19.82
N ARG A 396 -1.39 -8.35 19.21
CA ARG A 396 0.07 -8.41 19.39
C ARG A 396 0.80 -7.41 18.49
N LEU A 397 2.07 -7.21 18.78
CA LEU A 397 2.95 -6.31 18.03
C LEU A 397 3.48 -6.99 16.76
N ALA A 398 3.75 -6.19 15.74
CA ALA A 398 4.46 -6.61 14.56
C ALA A 398 5.93 -6.16 14.63
N VAL A 399 6.84 -6.94 14.06
CA VAL A 399 8.26 -6.59 13.95
C VAL A 399 8.70 -6.72 12.51
N VAL A 400 9.43 -5.70 12.04
CA VAL A 400 10.03 -5.67 10.70
C VAL A 400 11.54 -5.67 10.86
N VAL A 401 12.23 -6.61 10.22
CA VAL A 401 13.70 -6.66 10.22
C VAL A 401 14.22 -6.43 8.81
N CYS A 402 15.06 -5.42 8.63
CA CYS A 402 15.79 -5.16 7.40
C CYS A 402 17.24 -5.58 7.62
N SER A 403 17.84 -6.41 6.77
CA SER A 403 19.23 -6.85 6.97
C SER A 403 19.93 -7.16 5.67
N ASP A 404 21.05 -6.48 5.41
CA ASP A 404 21.76 -6.58 4.14
C ASP A 404 23.26 -6.38 4.23
N ILE A 405 23.98 -7.02 3.31
CA ILE A 405 25.39 -6.77 3.01
C ILE A 405 25.48 -6.30 1.56
N ALA A 406 25.69 -5.00 1.37
CA ALA A 406 25.90 -4.41 0.07
C ALA A 406 27.37 -4.54 -0.33
N LEU A 407 27.63 -5.38 -1.34
CA LEU A 407 28.99 -5.65 -1.80
C LEU A 407 29.07 -5.60 -3.33
N TYR A 408 30.07 -4.87 -3.82
CA TYR A 408 30.28 -4.64 -5.25
C TYR A 408 31.66 -5.13 -5.74
N ALA A 409 31.71 -5.49 -7.01
CA ALA A 409 32.92 -5.89 -7.73
C ALA A 409 34.01 -4.77 -7.67
N PRO A 410 35.30 -5.10 -7.91
CA PRO A 410 36.33 -4.09 -8.07
C PRO A 410 35.90 -3.04 -9.10
N GLY A 411 36.00 -1.76 -8.74
CA GLY A 411 35.57 -0.66 -9.60
C GLY A 411 34.89 0.49 -8.85
N PRO A 412 34.28 1.43 -9.58
CA PRO A 412 33.78 2.69 -9.03
C PRO A 412 32.60 2.54 -8.06
N ALA A 413 31.91 1.39 -8.06
CA ALA A 413 30.82 1.10 -7.13
C ALA A 413 31.28 0.49 -5.79
N ARG A 414 32.52 -0.04 -5.70
CA ARG A 414 33.03 -0.63 -4.45
C ARG A 414 32.98 0.33 -3.25
N PRO A 415 33.33 1.63 -3.37
CA PRO A 415 33.25 2.58 -2.26
C PRO A 415 31.82 2.90 -1.80
N THR A 416 30.78 2.43 -2.49
CA THR A 416 29.37 2.53 -2.06
C THR A 416 28.85 1.25 -1.40
N SER A 417 29.74 0.30 -1.08
CA SER A 417 29.39 -0.89 -0.29
C SER A 417 28.98 -0.49 1.14
N GLY A 418 28.49 -1.44 1.92
CA GLY A 418 28.11 -1.25 3.31
C GLY A 418 27.43 -2.48 3.88
N ALA A 419 27.19 -2.48 5.18
CA ALA A 419 26.49 -3.56 5.86
C ALA A 419 25.77 -3.03 7.10
N GLY A 420 24.58 -3.56 7.35
CA GLY A 420 23.81 -3.23 8.53
C GLY A 420 22.42 -3.84 8.51
N ALA A 421 21.76 -3.74 9.66
CA ALA A 421 20.40 -4.19 9.87
C ALA A 421 19.61 -3.19 10.71
N VAL A 422 18.31 -3.14 10.52
CA VAL A 422 17.37 -2.32 11.30
C VAL A 422 16.19 -3.19 11.71
N ALA A 423 15.75 -3.08 12.95
CA ALA A 423 14.48 -3.65 13.39
C ALA A 423 13.51 -2.53 13.76
N LEU A 424 12.27 -2.62 13.28
CA LEU A 424 11.19 -1.69 13.58
C LEU A 424 10.11 -2.45 14.35
N LEU A 425 9.73 -1.93 15.52
CA LEU A 425 8.57 -2.39 16.25
C LEU A 425 7.34 -1.63 15.75
N VAL A 426 6.28 -2.33 15.38
CA VAL A 426 5.08 -1.77 14.74
C VAL A 426 3.84 -2.14 15.55
N GLY A 427 2.96 -1.16 15.77
CA GLY A 427 1.72 -1.37 16.51
C GLY A 427 0.84 -0.12 16.53
N PRO A 428 -0.32 -0.19 17.22
CA PRO A 428 -1.23 0.95 17.39
C PRO A 428 -0.63 2.03 18.28
N ASP A 429 -1.21 3.23 18.24
CA ASP A 429 -0.82 4.37 19.07
C ASP A 429 0.67 4.70 19.01
N ALA A 430 1.23 4.57 17.81
CA ALA A 430 2.64 4.78 17.61
C ALA A 430 3.04 6.26 17.80
N PRO A 431 4.21 6.52 18.41
CA PRO A 431 4.82 7.85 18.46
C PRO A 431 5.20 8.36 17.06
N LEU A 432 5.45 7.46 16.10
CA LEU A 432 5.64 7.77 14.69
C LEU A 432 4.56 7.03 13.87
N ALA A 433 3.38 7.62 13.77
CA ALA A 433 2.23 7.02 13.08
C ALA A 433 2.37 7.15 11.56
N LEU A 434 2.01 6.10 10.82
CA LEU A 434 1.94 6.13 9.36
C LEU A 434 0.74 6.95 8.91
N GLU A 435 0.96 7.97 8.10
CA GLU A 435 -0.14 8.72 7.47
C GLU A 435 -0.59 7.96 6.22
N ARG A 436 -1.45 6.94 6.39
CA ARG A 436 -1.85 6.01 5.31
C ARG A 436 -2.43 6.69 4.07
N ARG A 437 -3.09 7.85 4.25
CA ARG A 437 -3.61 8.68 3.14
C ARG A 437 -2.50 9.41 2.37
N LEU A 438 -1.33 9.61 2.98
CA LEU A 438 -0.15 10.30 2.47
C LEU A 438 0.97 9.32 2.13
N GLN A 439 0.66 8.40 1.23
CA GLN A 439 1.59 7.44 0.67
C GLN A 439 1.42 7.45 -0.84
N ALA A 440 2.48 7.38 -1.62
CA ALA A 440 2.41 7.28 -3.07
C ALA A 440 3.52 6.39 -3.60
N SER A 441 3.16 5.42 -4.44
CA SER A 441 4.11 4.44 -4.99
C SER A 441 4.25 4.57 -6.50
N HIS A 442 5.41 4.16 -7.00
CA HIS A 442 5.66 3.92 -8.41
C HIS A 442 6.49 2.64 -8.57
N MET A 443 6.04 1.75 -9.44
CA MET A 443 6.69 0.49 -9.76
C MET A 443 6.71 0.37 -11.29
N ALA A 444 7.82 -0.11 -11.83
CA ALA A 444 8.00 -0.32 -13.27
C ALA A 444 9.02 -1.43 -13.50
N HIS A 445 9.09 -1.95 -14.71
CA HIS A 445 10.13 -2.90 -15.10
C HIS A 445 11.37 -2.14 -15.61
N ALA A 446 12.54 -2.40 -15.02
CA ALA A 446 13.83 -1.85 -15.47
C ALA A 446 14.99 -2.79 -15.11
N TYR A 447 16.11 -2.64 -15.81
CA TYR A 447 17.37 -3.37 -15.58
C TYR A 447 18.49 -2.42 -15.13
N ASP A 448 18.18 -1.51 -14.22
CA ASP A 448 19.12 -0.51 -13.71
C ASP A 448 20.11 -1.10 -12.69
N PHE A 449 19.64 -1.99 -11.82
CA PHE A 449 20.44 -2.83 -10.94
C PHE A 449 19.68 -4.12 -10.65
N TYR A 450 20.35 -5.27 -10.77
CA TYR A 450 19.74 -6.57 -10.53
C TYR A 450 20.80 -7.65 -10.24
N LYS A 451 20.39 -8.73 -9.57
CA LYS A 451 21.23 -9.88 -9.24
C LYS A 451 20.72 -11.13 -9.97
N PRO A 452 21.10 -11.34 -11.25
CA PRO A 452 20.64 -12.51 -12.01
C PRO A 452 21.31 -13.81 -11.56
N THR A 453 22.41 -13.70 -10.81
CA THR A 453 23.17 -14.82 -10.24
C THR A 453 23.47 -14.53 -8.77
N THR A 454 24.01 -15.52 -8.06
CA THR A 454 24.44 -15.36 -6.67
C THR A 454 25.66 -14.46 -6.51
N GLY A 455 26.25 -13.94 -7.60
CA GLY A 455 27.46 -13.10 -7.65
C GLY A 455 27.25 -11.62 -7.28
N TYR A 456 28.13 -10.77 -7.80
CA TYR A 456 27.92 -9.31 -7.72
C TYR A 456 26.69 -8.89 -8.52
N PRO A 457 26.01 -7.80 -8.12
CA PRO A 457 24.94 -7.26 -8.92
C PRO A 457 25.45 -6.78 -10.28
N ALA A 458 24.63 -6.95 -11.31
CA ALA A 458 24.76 -6.22 -12.55
C ALA A 458 24.20 -4.80 -12.33
N VAL A 459 24.99 -3.78 -12.68
CA VAL A 459 24.65 -2.38 -12.39
C VAL A 459 24.91 -1.52 -13.62
N ASP A 460 23.87 -0.82 -14.08
CA ASP A 460 23.98 0.32 -14.98
C ASP A 460 23.89 1.60 -14.13
N GLY A 461 25.05 2.15 -13.76
CA GLY A 461 25.14 3.30 -12.86
C GLY A 461 24.34 4.53 -13.33
N PRO A 462 24.53 5.01 -14.58
CA PRO A 462 23.72 6.08 -15.15
C PRO A 462 22.22 5.79 -15.13
N LEU A 463 21.81 4.58 -15.50
CA LEU A 463 20.38 4.20 -15.49
C LEU A 463 19.81 4.13 -14.06
N SER A 464 20.57 3.64 -13.09
CA SER A 464 20.16 3.58 -11.67
C SER A 464 19.90 4.97 -11.10
N VAL A 465 20.79 5.93 -11.34
CA VAL A 465 20.58 7.33 -10.92
C VAL A 465 19.35 7.93 -11.60
N TYR A 466 19.16 7.63 -12.89
CA TYR A 466 17.98 8.05 -13.63
C TYR A 466 16.69 7.50 -13.01
N CYS A 467 16.60 6.18 -12.81
CA CYS A 467 15.43 5.51 -12.27
C CYS A 467 15.10 6.01 -10.85
N TYR A 468 16.12 6.21 -10.02
CA TYR A 468 15.95 6.80 -8.68
C TYR A 468 15.28 8.18 -8.75
N LEU A 469 15.82 9.11 -9.54
CA LEU A 469 15.26 10.47 -9.62
C LEU A 469 13.91 10.51 -10.35
N HIS A 470 13.73 9.72 -11.40
CA HIS A 470 12.46 9.62 -12.12
C HIS A 470 11.33 9.11 -11.23
N THR A 471 11.57 8.02 -10.49
CA THR A 471 10.55 7.48 -9.58
C THR A 471 10.25 8.44 -8.43
N LEU A 472 11.23 9.23 -7.97
CA LEU A 472 11.02 10.31 -7.01
C LEU A 472 10.07 11.38 -7.57
N ASP A 473 10.27 11.82 -8.81
CA ASP A 473 9.38 12.79 -9.47
C ASP A 473 7.93 12.27 -9.51
N VAL A 474 7.74 11.02 -9.94
CA VAL A 474 6.41 10.38 -10.05
C VAL A 474 5.77 10.22 -8.67
N CYS A 475 6.53 9.77 -7.67
CA CYS A 475 6.01 9.61 -6.32
C CYS A 475 5.67 10.96 -5.68
N TRP A 476 6.48 11.99 -5.89
CA TRP A 476 6.20 13.35 -5.40
C TRP A 476 4.92 13.92 -5.99
N ALA A 477 4.73 13.84 -7.31
CA ALA A 477 3.51 14.34 -7.96
C ALA A 477 2.24 13.68 -7.38
N ARG A 478 2.24 12.35 -7.26
CA ARG A 478 1.13 11.58 -6.69
C ARG A 478 0.93 11.84 -5.20
N TYR A 479 2.02 11.99 -4.45
CA TYR A 479 1.97 12.32 -3.02
C TYR A 479 1.35 13.69 -2.82
N ALA A 480 1.75 14.69 -3.61
CA ALA A 480 1.23 16.05 -3.53
C ALA A 480 -0.28 16.11 -3.82
N GLU A 481 -0.77 15.40 -4.84
CA GLU A 481 -2.21 15.25 -5.10
C GLU A 481 -2.95 14.62 -3.90
N ARG A 482 -2.39 13.56 -3.32
CA ARG A 482 -2.98 12.89 -2.14
C ARG A 482 -2.98 13.80 -0.92
N PHE A 483 -1.91 14.58 -0.74
CA PHE A 483 -1.77 15.56 0.33
C PHE A 483 -2.81 16.67 0.23
N GLU A 484 -2.92 17.30 -0.93
CA GLU A 484 -3.87 18.38 -1.20
C GLU A 484 -5.31 17.89 -0.99
N ARG A 485 -5.62 16.67 -1.44
CA ARG A 485 -6.93 16.04 -1.24
C ARG A 485 -7.21 15.69 0.22
N ALA A 486 -6.23 15.13 0.93
CA ALA A 486 -6.45 14.61 2.29
C ALA A 486 -6.41 15.70 3.37
N LEU A 487 -5.65 16.78 3.15
CA LEU A 487 -5.45 17.84 4.14
C LEU A 487 -6.07 19.18 3.74
N HIS A 488 -6.62 19.29 2.54
CA HIS A 488 -7.19 20.53 1.99
C HIS A 488 -6.20 21.72 2.08
N ALA A 489 -4.92 21.45 1.89
CA ALA A 489 -3.83 22.42 1.99
C ALA A 489 -2.79 22.18 0.86
N PRO A 490 -2.12 23.22 0.35
CA PRO A 490 -1.10 23.06 -0.68
C PRO A 490 0.04 22.17 -0.19
N CYS A 491 0.46 21.20 -1.02
CA CYS A 491 1.60 20.37 -0.71
C CYS A 491 2.89 21.10 -1.08
N THR A 492 3.63 21.54 -0.06
CA THR A 492 4.96 22.16 -0.22
C THR A 492 5.99 21.44 0.63
N LEU A 493 7.28 21.60 0.31
CA LEU A 493 8.36 21.10 1.16
C LEU A 493 8.44 21.81 2.52
N ASP A 494 7.79 22.96 2.68
CA ASP A 494 7.67 23.64 3.97
C ASP A 494 6.67 22.95 4.89
N ALA A 495 5.71 22.22 4.35
CA ALA A 495 4.74 21.43 5.12
C ALA A 495 5.30 20.10 5.68
N VAL A 496 6.60 19.87 5.52
CA VAL A 496 7.35 18.71 5.99
C VAL A 496 8.54 19.19 6.82
N ASP A 497 8.76 18.61 7.99
CA ASP A 497 9.81 19.03 8.92
C ASP A 497 11.14 18.30 8.69
N HIS A 498 11.05 17.00 8.37
CA HIS A 498 12.22 16.18 8.07
C HIS A 498 12.00 15.35 6.80
N VAL A 499 13.07 15.10 6.05
CA VAL A 499 13.02 14.24 4.86
C VAL A 499 14.11 13.18 4.95
N LEU A 500 13.73 11.92 4.83
CA LEU A 500 14.63 10.77 4.80
C LEU A 500 14.57 10.13 3.41
N PHE A 501 15.71 9.61 2.97
CA PHE A 501 15.84 8.94 1.68
C PHE A 501 16.54 7.61 1.86
N HIS A 502 16.23 6.65 1.00
CA HIS A 502 17.15 5.57 0.70
C HIS A 502 18.49 6.18 0.23
N ALA A 503 19.59 5.77 0.85
CA ALA A 503 20.90 6.33 0.59
C ALA A 503 21.87 5.25 0.10
N PRO A 504 22.00 5.04 -1.22
CA PRO A 504 23.14 4.31 -1.79
C PRO A 504 24.45 5.02 -1.47
N TYR A 505 24.42 6.36 -1.56
CA TYR A 505 25.47 7.26 -1.11
C TYR A 505 24.90 8.67 -0.90
N ASN A 506 25.52 9.45 0.00
CA ASN A 506 24.91 10.69 0.48
C ASN A 506 24.84 11.80 -0.58
N LYS A 507 25.73 11.78 -1.60
CA LYS A 507 25.62 12.72 -2.72
C LYS A 507 24.30 12.55 -3.49
N LEU A 508 23.81 11.32 -3.65
CA LEU A 508 22.51 11.10 -4.30
C LEU A 508 21.37 11.63 -3.44
N VAL A 509 21.47 11.53 -2.11
CA VAL A 509 20.49 12.11 -1.18
C VAL A 509 20.42 13.64 -1.32
N GLN A 510 21.57 14.32 -1.42
CA GLN A 510 21.61 15.76 -1.69
C GLN A 510 20.94 16.11 -3.03
N LYS A 511 21.23 15.34 -4.09
CA LYS A 511 20.61 15.53 -5.41
C LYS A 511 19.10 15.28 -5.38
N ALA A 512 18.65 14.27 -4.64
CA ALA A 512 17.24 13.91 -4.49
C ALA A 512 16.46 15.01 -3.77
N TYR A 513 17.01 15.55 -2.68
CA TYR A 513 16.40 16.67 -1.98
C TYR A 513 16.36 17.94 -2.84
N ALA A 514 17.46 18.26 -3.53
CA ALA A 514 17.50 19.35 -4.51
C ALA A 514 16.45 19.17 -5.63
N ARG A 515 16.23 17.93 -6.08
CA ARG A 515 15.20 17.59 -7.06
C ARG A 515 13.79 17.81 -6.52
N LEU A 516 13.48 17.37 -5.29
CA LEU A 516 12.19 17.65 -4.66
C LEU A 516 11.92 19.15 -4.56
N TRP A 517 12.93 19.93 -4.17
CA TRP A 517 12.80 21.39 -4.06
C TRP A 517 12.54 22.04 -5.40
N TYR A 518 13.20 21.56 -6.46
CA TYR A 518 12.91 21.98 -7.82
C TYR A 518 11.46 21.66 -8.23
N LEU A 519 10.98 20.43 -7.97
CA LEU A 519 9.61 20.04 -8.31
C LEU A 519 8.56 20.87 -7.56
N ASP A 520 8.80 21.13 -6.27
CA ASP A 520 7.94 21.98 -5.44
C ASP A 520 7.86 23.42 -5.97
N GLY A 521 9.01 24.03 -6.29
CA GLY A 521 9.04 25.37 -6.86
C GLY A 521 8.42 25.44 -8.26
N CYS A 522 8.48 24.38 -9.07
CA CYS A 522 7.78 24.29 -10.35
C CYS A 522 6.26 24.20 -10.16
N ARG A 523 5.78 23.44 -9.19
CA ARG A 523 4.35 23.29 -8.89
C ARG A 523 3.74 24.58 -8.31
N SER A 524 4.46 25.25 -7.41
CA SER A 524 4.01 26.49 -6.76
C SER A 524 4.18 27.75 -7.61
N GLY A 525 4.88 27.66 -8.75
CA GLY A 525 5.25 28.81 -9.57
C GLY A 525 6.37 29.68 -8.98
N ALA A 526 6.87 29.36 -7.78
CA ALA A 526 7.92 30.12 -7.09
C ALA A 526 9.26 30.16 -7.87
N LEU A 527 9.53 29.13 -8.69
CA LEU A 527 10.73 29.05 -9.52
C LEU A 527 10.64 29.79 -10.85
N ALA A 528 9.44 30.21 -11.29
CA ALA A 528 9.25 30.87 -12.58
C ALA A 528 10.07 32.16 -12.70
N GLY A 529 10.07 33.01 -11.66
CA GLY A 529 10.87 34.25 -11.64
C GLY A 529 12.36 34.04 -11.28
N GLN A 530 12.70 32.97 -10.55
CA GLN A 530 14.09 32.68 -10.17
C GLN A 530 14.91 32.04 -11.30
N LEU A 531 14.25 31.27 -12.19
CA LEU A 531 14.87 30.65 -13.36
C LEU A 531 14.96 31.58 -14.58
N GLU A 532 14.09 32.60 -14.68
CA GLU A 532 14.22 33.66 -15.70
C GLU A 532 15.53 34.46 -15.53
N GLY A 533 15.96 34.73 -14.30
CA GLY A 533 17.30 35.29 -14.01
C GLY A 533 18.45 34.30 -14.23
N ALA A 534 18.15 32.99 -14.26
CA ALA A 534 19.09 31.91 -14.54
C ALA A 534 19.14 31.51 -16.03
N SER A 535 18.54 32.30 -16.94
CA SER A 535 18.58 32.05 -18.39
C SER A 535 20.02 31.95 -18.95
N ALA A 536 21.00 32.54 -18.24
CA ALA A 536 22.43 32.37 -18.53
C ALA A 536 23.05 31.01 -18.07
N LEU A 537 22.44 30.33 -17.09
CA LEU A 537 22.87 29.01 -16.58
C LEU A 537 22.33 27.83 -17.39
N LEU A 538 21.24 28.05 -18.15
CA LEU A 538 20.53 27.05 -18.97
C LEU A 538 21.11 26.92 -20.40
N GLY A 539 22.40 27.20 -20.58
CA GLY A 539 23.11 27.24 -21.88
C GLY A 539 22.59 26.24 -22.93
N ALA A 540 21.87 26.79 -23.92
CA ALA A 540 21.56 26.30 -25.26
C ALA A 540 21.31 24.78 -25.47
N THR A 541 20.04 24.41 -25.58
CA THR A 541 19.58 23.46 -26.61
C THR A 541 18.42 24.07 -27.41
N ARG A 542 18.75 25.11 -28.19
CA ARG A 542 17.99 25.47 -29.39
C ARG A 542 18.97 25.37 -30.56
N GLY A 543 18.81 24.35 -31.38
CA GLY A 543 19.59 24.18 -32.61
C GLY A 543 19.49 22.76 -33.15
N GLY A 544 18.55 22.53 -34.06
CA GLY A 544 18.63 21.40 -34.98
C GLY A 544 19.82 21.59 -35.93
N GLY A 545 20.51 20.51 -36.24
CA GLY A 545 21.61 20.50 -37.21
C GLY A 545 22.31 19.14 -37.20
N ALA A 546 22.07 18.36 -38.25
CA ALA A 546 22.89 17.21 -38.60
C ALA A 546 24.32 17.69 -38.95
N ALA A 547 25.34 16.99 -38.44
CA ALA A 547 26.72 16.96 -38.94
C ALA A 547 27.42 15.84 -38.14
N ASP A 548 27.68 14.69 -38.74
CA ASP A 548 28.82 14.38 -39.60
C ASP A 548 30.05 13.95 -38.81
N GLY A 549 30.63 12.85 -39.29
CA GLY A 549 31.55 12.00 -38.57
C GLY A 549 32.94 12.61 -38.38
N VAL A 550 33.58 12.16 -37.31
CA VAL A 550 35.04 12.17 -37.18
C VAL A 550 35.46 10.84 -36.59
N SER A 551 36.12 10.07 -37.46
CA SER A 551 36.86 8.86 -37.17
C SER A 551 38.05 9.13 -36.25
N ASN A 552 38.27 8.29 -35.25
CA ASN A 552 39.62 7.97 -34.80
C ASN A 552 39.70 6.47 -34.54
N GLY A 553 40.51 5.79 -35.35
CA GLY A 553 40.73 4.36 -35.28
C GLY A 553 41.87 3.96 -34.34
N GLY A 554 41.85 2.67 -33.97
CA GLY A 554 43.06 1.88 -33.75
C GLY A 554 43.39 1.50 -32.31
N ALA A 555 42.75 0.45 -31.79
CA ALA A 555 43.42 -0.78 -31.31
C ALA A 555 42.38 -1.77 -30.74
N ASP A 556 42.18 -2.89 -31.42
CA ASP A 556 41.43 -4.07 -30.98
C ASP A 556 42.35 -4.95 -30.10
N PRO A 557 41.84 -5.66 -29.07
CA PRO A 557 41.52 -7.06 -29.35
C PRO A 557 40.29 -7.65 -28.59
N SER A 558 39.48 -8.39 -29.35
CA SER A 558 38.68 -9.60 -29.00
C SER A 558 37.17 -9.42 -28.79
N PRO A 559 36.34 -10.40 -29.20
CA PRO A 559 34.94 -10.18 -29.54
C PRO A 559 34.07 -10.11 -28.28
N ALA A 560 33.95 -8.93 -27.70
CA ALA A 560 32.86 -8.62 -26.80
C ALA A 560 31.58 -8.61 -27.65
N HIS A 561 30.65 -9.50 -27.30
CA HIS A 561 29.29 -9.50 -27.83
C HIS A 561 28.76 -8.07 -27.90
N SER A 562 28.43 -7.63 -29.10
CA SER A 562 27.80 -6.34 -29.36
C SER A 562 26.43 -6.32 -28.69
N HIS A 563 26.38 -5.96 -27.41
CA HIS A 563 25.14 -5.55 -26.77
C HIS A 563 24.76 -4.20 -27.37
N THR A 564 23.93 -4.22 -28.40
CA THR A 564 23.18 -3.05 -28.79
C THR A 564 22.37 -2.63 -27.57
N PRO A 565 22.55 -1.41 -27.01
CA PRO A 565 21.74 -0.96 -25.88
C PRO A 565 20.27 -1.02 -26.27
N ILE A 566 19.47 -1.76 -25.50
CA ILE A 566 18.02 -1.72 -25.65
C ILE A 566 17.59 -0.27 -25.47
N ALA A 567 16.91 0.31 -26.47
CA ALA A 567 16.39 1.67 -26.38
C ALA A 567 15.41 1.75 -25.21
N HIS A 568 15.78 2.49 -24.17
CA HIS A 568 14.98 2.60 -22.95
C HIS A 568 13.79 3.54 -23.19
N PRO A 569 12.56 3.18 -22.79
CA PRO A 569 11.34 3.90 -23.17
C PRO A 569 11.15 5.26 -22.47
N TYR A 570 12.10 5.69 -21.64
CA TYR A 570 11.96 6.90 -20.85
C TYR A 570 13.04 7.95 -21.18
N PRO A 571 12.67 9.24 -21.39
CA PRO A 571 13.63 10.30 -21.70
C PRO A 571 14.50 10.64 -20.47
N PRO A 572 15.77 11.03 -20.66
CA PRO A 572 16.67 11.35 -19.55
C PRO A 572 16.14 12.53 -18.70
N THR A 573 16.04 12.31 -17.39
CA THR A 573 15.65 13.29 -16.36
C THR A 573 16.90 13.85 -15.69
N ALA A 574 18.03 13.83 -16.40
CA ALA A 574 19.27 14.38 -15.90
C ALA A 574 19.13 15.90 -15.82
N MET A 575 19.27 16.46 -14.62
CA MET A 575 19.38 17.91 -14.47
C MET A 575 20.67 18.35 -15.19
N PRO A 576 20.64 19.37 -16.06
CA PRO A 576 21.84 19.92 -16.65
C PRO A 576 22.87 20.25 -15.55
N PRO A 577 24.18 20.03 -15.76
CA PRO A 577 25.18 20.23 -14.71
C PRO A 577 25.14 21.61 -14.04
N GLY A 578 24.82 22.66 -14.81
CA GLY A 578 24.63 24.02 -14.29
C GLY A 578 23.44 24.14 -13.34
N LEU A 579 22.31 23.51 -13.68
CA LEU A 579 21.11 23.48 -12.84
C LEU A 579 21.37 22.66 -11.56
N GLU A 580 22.01 21.50 -11.67
CA GLU A 580 22.35 20.67 -10.51
C GLU A 580 23.21 21.46 -9.50
N LYS A 581 24.27 22.13 -9.97
CA LYS A 581 25.14 22.93 -9.10
C LYS A 581 24.39 24.06 -8.41
N TYR A 582 23.52 24.76 -9.14
CA TYR A 582 22.68 25.83 -8.58
C TYR A 582 21.75 25.29 -7.48
N LEU A 583 21.01 24.23 -7.76
CA LEU A 583 20.05 23.66 -6.82
C LEU A 583 20.71 23.12 -5.55
N LEU A 584 21.87 22.47 -5.67
CA LEU A 584 22.64 22.02 -4.51
C LEU A 584 23.10 23.19 -3.64
N GLY A 585 23.48 24.33 -4.24
CA GLY A 585 23.80 25.54 -3.51
C GLY A 585 22.57 26.16 -2.82
N ALA A 586 21.46 26.29 -3.55
CA ALA A 586 20.21 26.88 -3.06
C ALA A 586 19.57 26.08 -1.91
N THR A 587 19.70 24.75 -1.95
CA THR A 587 19.09 23.85 -0.95
C THR A 587 20.02 23.50 0.22
N HIS A 588 21.24 24.02 0.28
CA HIS A 588 22.22 23.63 1.30
C HIS A 588 21.70 23.85 2.73
N ALA A 589 21.17 25.03 3.03
CA ALA A 589 20.68 25.36 4.37
C ALA A 589 19.45 24.52 4.77
N SER A 590 18.50 24.32 3.86
CA SER A 590 17.31 23.51 4.14
C SER A 590 17.62 22.02 4.20
N TYR A 591 18.61 21.53 3.43
CA TYR A 591 19.14 20.18 3.53
C TYR A 591 19.75 19.93 4.92
N ASP A 592 20.54 20.88 5.44
CA ASP A 592 21.16 20.79 6.75
C ASP A 592 20.13 20.73 7.89
N ALA A 593 19.01 21.44 7.74
CA ALA A 593 17.94 21.44 8.72
C ALA A 593 17.03 20.19 8.61
N LYS A 594 16.58 19.85 7.40
CA LYS A 594 15.51 18.86 7.19
C LYS A 594 16.01 17.44 6.93
N VAL A 595 17.20 17.29 6.31
CA VAL A 595 17.70 15.97 5.85
C VAL A 595 18.86 15.49 6.68
N ARG A 596 19.88 16.34 6.88
CA ARG A 596 21.14 15.97 7.55
C ARG A 596 20.96 15.25 8.90
N PRO A 597 20.00 15.61 9.79
CA PRO A 597 19.80 14.91 11.05
C PRO A 597 19.65 13.39 10.90
N GLY A 598 19.03 12.90 9.82
CA GLY A 598 18.81 11.48 9.58
C GLY A 598 19.90 10.76 8.78
N THR A 599 21.04 11.39 8.48
CA THR A 599 22.02 10.85 7.50
C THR A 599 23.31 10.29 8.12
N CYS A 600 23.49 10.39 9.44
CA CYS A 600 24.77 10.08 10.07
C CYS A 600 25.18 8.60 9.89
N VAL A 601 24.28 7.67 10.22
CA VAL A 601 24.52 6.22 10.03
C VAL A 601 24.88 5.92 8.58
N GLN A 602 24.10 6.40 7.62
CA GLN A 602 24.30 6.15 6.19
C GLN A 602 25.68 6.64 5.71
N ARG A 603 26.16 7.78 6.21
CA ARG A 603 27.48 8.34 5.87
C ARG A 603 28.64 7.57 6.51
N GLN A 604 28.44 6.97 7.68
CA GLN A 604 29.49 6.26 8.42
C GLN A 604 29.51 4.75 8.17
N CYS A 605 28.41 4.17 7.67
CA CYS A 605 28.25 2.74 7.45
C CYS A 605 28.18 2.36 5.96
N GLY A 606 27.99 3.32 5.06
CA GLY A 606 27.78 3.05 3.64
C GLY A 606 26.37 2.58 3.33
N ASN A 607 26.20 1.92 2.18
CA ASN A 607 24.88 1.44 1.74
C ASN A 607 24.46 0.19 2.54
N MET A 608 23.34 0.27 3.24
CA MET A 608 22.76 -0.87 3.98
C MET A 608 21.52 -1.45 3.27
N TYR A 609 21.41 -1.25 1.95
CA TYR A 609 20.27 -1.64 1.11
C TYR A 609 18.92 -1.38 1.77
N THR A 610 18.16 -2.42 2.14
CA THR A 610 16.81 -2.29 2.70
C THR A 610 16.78 -1.53 4.02
N ALA A 611 17.83 -1.64 4.83
CA ALA A 611 17.96 -0.96 6.11
C ALA A 611 18.34 0.53 5.97
N SER A 612 18.77 0.98 4.77
CA SER A 612 19.35 2.31 4.57
C SER A 612 18.40 3.44 4.96
N VAL A 613 17.17 3.47 4.45
CA VAL A 613 16.19 4.53 4.78
C VAL A 613 15.74 4.46 6.24
N TRP A 614 15.56 3.24 6.77
CA TRP A 614 15.07 3.00 8.13
C TRP A 614 16.11 3.32 9.21
N SER A 615 17.40 3.23 8.89
CA SER A 615 18.46 3.73 9.78
C SER A 615 18.34 5.24 10.04
N GLY A 616 17.79 5.98 9.07
CA GLY A 616 17.51 7.40 9.22
C GLY A 616 16.39 7.69 10.21
N VAL A 617 15.40 6.80 10.35
CA VAL A 617 14.35 6.90 11.36
C VAL A 617 14.93 6.73 12.76
N ALA A 618 15.74 5.68 12.97
CA ALA A 618 16.40 5.47 14.25
C ALA A 618 17.36 6.63 14.62
N GLN A 619 18.08 7.16 13.63
CA GLN A 619 18.93 8.34 13.83
C GLN A 619 18.10 9.57 14.21
N LEU A 620 16.94 9.78 13.57
CA LEU A 620 16.07 10.93 13.86
C LEU A 620 15.44 10.85 15.25
N LEU A 621 15.10 9.64 15.71
CA LEU A 621 14.65 9.40 17.10
C LEU A 621 15.73 9.80 18.11
N GLU A 622 17.01 9.54 17.84
CA GLU A 622 18.12 9.98 18.69
C GLU A 622 18.35 11.49 18.61
N THR A 623 18.43 12.06 17.40
CA THR A 623 18.84 13.47 17.22
C THR A 623 17.73 14.46 17.57
N THR A 624 16.49 14.12 17.27
CA THR A 624 15.35 15.03 17.39
C THR A 624 14.40 14.61 18.51
N GLY A 625 14.14 13.30 18.65
CA GLY A 625 13.39 12.73 19.77
C GLY A 625 12.06 13.45 20.05
N ALA A 626 11.91 13.98 21.26
CA ALA A 626 10.68 14.65 21.69
C ALA A 626 10.25 15.82 20.78
N ALA A 627 11.20 16.49 20.11
CA ALA A 627 10.88 17.58 19.19
C ALA A 627 10.18 17.10 17.89
N LEU A 628 10.06 15.79 17.67
CA LEU A 628 9.27 15.22 16.58
C LEU A 628 7.76 15.27 16.86
N GLU A 629 7.31 15.53 18.08
CA GLU A 629 5.87 15.62 18.38
C GLU A 629 5.20 16.70 17.51
N GLY A 630 4.14 16.29 16.80
CA GLY A 630 3.42 17.15 15.87
C GLY A 630 4.13 17.38 14.53
N ARG A 631 5.38 16.92 14.35
CA ARG A 631 6.17 17.07 13.13
C ARG A 631 5.88 15.98 12.11
N ARG A 632 6.04 16.32 10.83
CA ARG A 632 5.92 15.37 9.72
C ARG A 632 7.29 15.00 9.17
N VAL A 633 7.53 13.69 9.03
CA VAL A 633 8.72 13.13 8.41
C VAL A 633 8.31 12.51 7.08
N LEU A 634 8.83 13.02 5.98
CA LEU A 634 8.66 12.45 4.64
C LEU A 634 9.77 11.42 4.40
N LEU A 635 9.41 10.25 3.88
CA LEU A 635 10.36 9.17 3.59
C LEU A 635 10.23 8.74 2.14
N TYR A 636 11.35 8.74 1.43
CA TYR A 636 11.46 8.18 0.10
C TYR A 636 12.24 6.86 0.15
N SER A 637 11.53 5.75 -0.07
CA SER A 637 12.10 4.43 -0.23
C SER A 637 12.21 4.08 -1.71
N TYR A 638 13.33 3.49 -2.10
CA TYR A 638 13.62 3.08 -3.47
C TYR A 638 14.31 1.72 -3.47
N GLY A 639 13.99 0.88 -4.45
CA GLY A 639 14.72 -0.32 -4.81
C GLY A 639 14.71 -0.51 -6.31
N SER A 640 15.86 -0.88 -6.87
CA SER A 640 16.04 -1.10 -8.30
C SER A 640 15.17 -2.24 -8.86
N GLY A 641 14.95 -2.25 -10.17
CA GLY A 641 14.13 -3.23 -10.88
C GLY A 641 12.75 -2.78 -11.43
N ILE A 642 12.00 -1.77 -10.96
CA ILE A 642 12.13 -0.79 -9.87
C ILE A 642 10.83 -0.72 -9.05
N SER A 643 10.97 -0.42 -7.75
CA SER A 643 9.86 -0.13 -6.84
C SER A 643 10.23 1.01 -5.90
N ALA A 644 9.37 2.01 -5.81
CA ALA A 644 9.58 3.18 -4.95
C ALA A 644 8.28 3.61 -4.28
N THR A 645 8.41 4.16 -3.08
CA THR A 645 7.30 4.77 -2.34
C THR A 645 7.79 6.00 -1.60
N LEU A 646 7.03 7.08 -1.76
CA LEU A 646 7.10 8.26 -0.90
C LEU A 646 5.96 8.17 0.13
N LEU A 647 6.27 8.24 1.42
CA LEU A 647 5.28 8.15 2.50
C LEU A 647 5.59 9.13 3.62
N SER A 648 4.61 9.37 4.50
CA SER A 648 4.80 10.24 5.65
C SER A 648 4.56 9.54 6.99
N LEU A 649 5.41 9.88 7.95
CA LEU A 649 5.22 9.59 9.36
C LEU A 649 4.85 10.87 10.10
N ARG A 650 3.89 10.79 11.02
CA ARG A 650 3.52 11.87 11.92
C ARG A 650 4.03 11.56 13.31
N GLY A 651 4.86 12.46 13.85
CA GLY A 651 5.23 12.41 15.26
C GLY A 651 4.05 12.76 16.15
N ARG A 652 3.83 11.96 17.19
CA ARG A 652 2.69 12.06 18.10
C ARG A 652 3.13 12.01 19.56
N ALA A 653 2.42 12.76 20.39
CA ALA A 653 2.40 12.48 21.82
C ALA A 653 1.64 11.16 22.05
N VAL A 654 2.17 10.34 22.94
CA VAL A 654 1.57 9.06 23.35
C VAL A 654 1.12 9.16 24.81
N ALA A 655 0.33 8.18 25.28
CA ALA A 655 -0.18 8.17 26.64
C ALA A 655 0.94 8.38 27.69
N PRO A 656 0.69 9.19 28.74
CA PRO A 656 1.66 9.40 29.82
C PRO A 656 2.14 8.07 30.39
N GLY A 657 3.46 7.92 30.54
CA GLY A 657 4.05 6.68 31.05
C GLY A 657 4.23 5.57 30.01
N SER A 658 3.84 5.77 28.75
CA SER A 658 4.16 4.83 27.65
C SER A 658 5.68 4.64 27.51
N ARG A 659 6.14 3.39 27.39
CA ARG A 659 7.56 3.06 27.17
C ARG A 659 8.06 3.47 25.78
N PHE A 660 7.16 3.82 24.88
CA PHE A 660 7.44 4.22 23.50
C PHE A 660 7.32 5.73 23.28
N SER A 661 7.33 6.55 24.33
CA SER A 661 7.35 8.01 24.11
C SER A 661 8.64 8.46 23.41
N LEU A 662 8.53 9.45 22.52
CA LEU A 662 9.67 9.98 21.77
C LEU A 662 10.83 10.42 22.68
N ALA A 663 10.51 11.01 23.85
CA ALA A 663 11.50 11.39 24.85
C ALA A 663 12.26 10.18 25.44
N ARG A 664 11.56 9.06 25.70
CA ARG A 664 12.21 7.84 26.22
C ARG A 664 13.02 7.12 25.18
N LEU A 665 12.51 7.04 23.94
CA LEU A 665 13.26 6.48 22.81
C LEU A 665 14.56 7.25 22.58
N GLN A 666 14.50 8.58 22.65
CA GLN A 666 15.68 9.43 22.56
C GLN A 666 16.67 9.17 23.71
N ALA A 667 16.20 9.16 24.95
CA ALA A 667 17.05 8.96 26.12
C ALA A 667 17.66 7.55 26.21
N GLY A 668 17.01 6.53 25.65
CA GLY A 668 17.47 5.15 25.62
C GLY A 668 18.41 4.80 24.46
N SER A 669 18.54 5.70 23.48
CA SER A 669 19.42 5.50 22.32
C SER A 669 20.88 5.71 22.67
N ASP A 670 21.74 4.83 22.15
CA ASP A 670 23.21 4.91 22.23
C ASP A 670 23.87 4.86 20.83
N LEU A 671 23.10 5.15 19.79
CA LEU A 671 23.48 4.98 18.40
C LEU A 671 24.73 5.78 18.02
N ALA A 672 24.79 7.06 18.38
CA ALA A 672 25.95 7.91 18.15
C ALA A 672 27.19 7.41 18.90
N VAL A 673 27.02 6.91 20.13
CA VAL A 673 28.10 6.34 20.94
C VAL A 673 28.64 5.05 20.30
N ARG A 674 27.74 4.17 19.83
CA ARG A 674 28.10 2.93 19.13
C ARG A 674 28.85 3.20 17.84
N LEU A 675 28.40 4.18 17.04
CA LEU A 675 29.08 4.60 15.81
C LEU A 675 30.50 5.09 16.08
N ALA A 676 30.66 5.97 17.07
CA ALA A 676 31.93 6.61 17.41
C ALA A 676 32.97 5.67 18.03
N ARG A 677 32.53 4.57 18.67
CA ARG A 677 33.42 3.60 19.34
C ARG A 677 34.01 2.55 18.42
N ARG A 678 33.58 2.48 17.16
CA ARG A 678 34.09 1.48 16.22
C ARG A 678 35.56 1.73 15.91
N PRO A 679 36.41 0.69 15.90
CA PRO A 679 37.78 0.82 15.42
C PRO A 679 37.79 0.90 13.89
N ALA A 680 38.52 1.88 13.34
CA ALA A 680 38.78 1.95 11.91
C ALA A 680 39.75 0.81 11.50
N ALA A 681 39.37 0.04 10.50
CA ALA A 681 40.20 -0.99 9.89
C ALA A 681 40.95 -0.43 8.67
N PRO A 682 42.17 -0.92 8.38
CA PRO A 682 42.90 -0.56 7.17
C PRO A 682 42.18 -1.09 5.92
N PRO A 683 42.33 -0.45 4.74
CA PRO A 683 41.74 -0.92 3.49
C PRO A 683 42.10 -2.37 3.12
N ALA A 684 43.29 -2.85 3.52
CA ALA A 684 43.72 -4.23 3.31
C ALA A 684 42.80 -5.25 4.01
N ASP A 685 42.32 -4.95 5.22
CA ASP A 685 41.42 -5.84 5.96
C ASP A 685 40.04 -5.90 5.29
N PHE A 686 39.55 -4.76 4.80
CA PHE A 686 38.33 -4.72 3.99
C PHE A 686 38.47 -5.61 2.75
N LEU A 687 39.54 -5.45 1.97
CA LEU A 687 39.76 -6.26 0.77
C LEU A 687 39.93 -7.75 1.09
N ALA A 688 40.58 -8.10 2.19
CA ALA A 688 40.70 -9.48 2.65
C ALA A 688 39.33 -10.08 3.04
N ALA A 689 38.47 -9.29 3.70
CA ALA A 689 37.11 -9.68 4.01
C ALA A 689 36.26 -9.89 2.74
N VAL A 690 36.38 -9.00 1.75
CA VAL A 690 35.73 -9.16 0.43
C VAL A 690 36.18 -10.45 -0.25
N ALA A 691 37.49 -10.67 -0.35
CA ALA A 691 38.04 -11.88 -0.99
C ALA A 691 37.59 -13.16 -0.28
N ARG A 692 37.49 -13.12 1.05
CA ARG A 692 36.98 -14.25 1.83
C ARG A 692 35.49 -14.48 1.61
N ALA A 693 34.69 -13.42 1.57
CA ALA A 693 33.26 -13.50 1.29
C ALA A 693 32.98 -14.05 -0.13
N GLU A 694 33.82 -13.72 -1.11
CA GLU A 694 33.79 -14.33 -2.44
C GLU A 694 34.12 -15.82 -2.39
N ALA A 695 35.20 -16.20 -1.70
CA ALA A 695 35.65 -17.61 -1.61
C ALA A 695 34.65 -18.51 -0.88
N LEU A 696 33.97 -17.99 0.15
CA LEU A 696 32.98 -18.74 0.94
C LEU A 696 31.57 -18.72 0.34
N ARG A 697 31.36 -18.00 -0.77
CA ARG A 697 30.05 -17.87 -1.41
C ARG A 697 29.59 -19.21 -1.96
N GLY A 698 28.51 -19.74 -1.40
CA GLY A 698 27.98 -21.06 -1.77
C GLY A 698 28.87 -22.22 -1.28
N ALA A 699 29.92 -21.95 -0.50
CA ALA A 699 30.73 -22.99 0.12
C ALA A 699 29.97 -23.71 1.25
N LYS A 700 30.49 -24.87 1.64
CA LYS A 700 29.99 -25.71 2.73
C LYS A 700 31.16 -26.32 3.49
N ALA A 701 30.89 -26.90 4.66
CA ALA A 701 31.89 -27.55 5.51
C ALA A 701 33.05 -26.63 5.91
N TYR A 702 32.73 -25.46 6.47
CA TYR A 702 33.72 -24.52 6.97
C TYR A 702 33.31 -23.91 8.31
N ALA A 703 34.31 -23.63 9.14
CA ALA A 703 34.17 -22.81 10.34
C ALA A 703 34.60 -21.36 10.04
N THR A 704 33.99 -20.42 10.75
CA THR A 704 34.29 -18.99 10.63
C THR A 704 35.38 -18.59 11.62
N LEU A 705 36.19 -17.60 11.23
CA LEU A 705 37.41 -17.26 11.93
C LEU A 705 37.51 -15.78 12.31
N TRP A 706 36.98 -14.87 11.48
CA TRP A 706 37.23 -13.44 11.58
C TRP A 706 35.97 -12.57 11.45
N PRO A 707 35.83 -11.49 12.25
CA PRO A 707 36.72 -11.07 13.35
C PRO A 707 36.75 -12.10 14.50
N ARG A 708 37.61 -11.92 15.52
CA ARG A 708 37.54 -12.83 16.68
C ARG A 708 36.23 -12.58 17.44
N VAL A 709 35.72 -13.60 18.15
CA VAL A 709 34.44 -13.46 18.86
C VAL A 709 34.53 -12.35 19.92
N GLU A 710 35.71 -12.15 20.52
CA GLU A 710 35.96 -11.14 21.54
C GLU A 710 35.96 -9.70 20.97
N ASP A 711 36.10 -9.55 19.65
CA ASP A 711 36.11 -8.25 18.97
C ASP A 711 34.69 -7.78 18.57
N LEU A 712 33.68 -8.66 18.67
CA LEU A 712 32.34 -8.49 18.12
C LEU A 712 31.29 -7.60 18.84
N ALA A 713 31.52 -6.66 19.75
CA ALA A 713 30.45 -6.05 20.58
C ALA A 713 29.52 -7.05 21.36
N PRO A 714 29.34 -6.89 22.68
CA PRO A 714 28.53 -7.83 23.47
C PRO A 714 27.10 -8.03 22.95
N GLY A 715 26.60 -9.27 23.04
CA GLY A 715 25.26 -9.64 22.58
C GLY A 715 25.10 -9.89 21.08
N THR A 716 26.14 -9.66 20.27
CA THR A 716 26.15 -9.91 18.82
C THR A 716 26.05 -11.39 18.49
N TYR A 717 25.16 -11.74 17.56
CA TYR A 717 25.11 -13.07 16.96
C TYR A 717 26.14 -13.19 15.84
N TYR A 718 26.72 -14.38 15.72
CA TYR A 718 27.74 -14.68 14.72
C TYR A 718 27.56 -16.09 14.16
N LEU A 719 27.87 -16.26 12.87
CA LEU A 719 27.97 -17.56 12.23
C LEU A 719 29.17 -18.31 12.82
N LYS A 720 28.97 -19.52 13.34
CA LYS A 720 30.03 -20.41 13.84
C LYS A 720 30.61 -21.26 12.71
N GLU A 721 29.71 -21.89 11.96
CA GLU A 721 30.06 -22.82 10.90
C GLU A 721 28.90 -23.00 9.92
N VAL A 722 29.26 -23.50 8.74
CA VAL A 722 28.34 -24.05 7.74
C VAL A 722 28.73 -25.49 7.51
N ASP A 723 27.80 -26.42 7.74
CA ASP A 723 28.11 -27.84 7.63
C ASP A 723 28.04 -28.39 6.19
N GLU A 724 28.25 -29.69 6.03
CA GLU A 724 28.22 -30.42 4.74
C GLU A 724 26.89 -30.33 3.97
N ARG A 725 25.81 -29.91 4.64
CA ARG A 725 24.47 -29.77 4.08
C ARG A 725 24.03 -28.31 4.01
N HIS A 726 24.97 -27.37 4.04
CA HIS A 726 24.73 -25.93 4.05
C HIS A 726 23.92 -25.41 5.24
N ARG A 727 23.79 -26.20 6.32
CA ARG A 727 23.10 -25.75 7.54
C ARG A 727 24.03 -24.80 8.28
N ARG A 728 23.51 -23.62 8.58
CA ARG A 728 24.23 -22.55 9.29
C ARG A 728 24.00 -22.67 10.79
N VAL A 729 25.07 -22.65 11.57
CA VAL A 729 25.01 -22.69 13.03
C VAL A 729 25.45 -21.34 13.59
N TYR A 730 24.64 -20.75 14.47
CA TYR A 730 24.91 -19.43 15.03
C TYR A 730 25.30 -19.52 16.51
N GLY A 731 26.20 -18.64 16.93
CA GLY A 731 26.51 -18.31 18.32
C GLY A 731 26.00 -16.92 18.67
N ARG A 732 26.02 -16.61 19.97
CA ARG A 732 25.83 -15.26 20.49
C ARG A 732 27.02 -14.96 21.39
N ARG A 733 27.64 -13.79 21.21
CA ARG A 733 28.67 -13.31 22.13
C ARG A 733 28.01 -12.92 23.45
N ASP A 734 28.59 -13.38 24.56
CA ASP A 734 28.12 -13.05 25.91
C ASP A 734 28.19 -11.54 26.19
N GLU A 735 27.43 -11.10 27.20
CA GLU A 735 27.27 -9.68 27.57
C GLU A 735 28.44 -9.09 28.34
#